data_AF-A0A9E5KTK7-F1
#
_entry.id   AF-A0A9E5KTK7-F1
#
_cell.length_a   1.000
_cell.length_b   1.000
_cell.length_c   1.000
_cell.angle_alpha   90.00
_cell.angle_beta   90.00
_cell.angle_gamma   90.00
#
_symmetry.space_group_name_H-M   'P 1'
#
loop_
_entity.id
_entity.type
_entity.pdbx_description
1 polymer ?
#
loop_
_entity_poly.entity_id
_entity_poly.type
_entity_poly.pdbx_seq_one_letter_code
_entity_poly.pdbx_strand_id
1 'polypeptide(L)'
;MEHKEKVLMFANKVGNKKNGQKSGMTASYTWTDPEYMILEPVVTDEMAEVAMGMDFRVRKSAEEISKASGKDLETAKRCLYELADAGVCFVNNIDGVDVFWYDSWIPGIMEMMTNHPTNPYKFPQIAEAFEAYGRIRGPKSSGAFPVGVGLMRVIPIEKAIDGNSRACSYEEISKYLDDAHKYSVSNCSCRTSREILGEGCGHLKEDMCIQLDHAAEYYIRTGRGREITRQEADEIIRRAEENGLMHQIPNTDGSGKTHAICNCCGCGCYALRTSTMFKNNDMSRSNYVAKVDKENCVACGQCAENCPMNAIQLGQKLCSKSKVVTNIDTKVTPRDYKWTEDKWNKDYRINRKNVVETGTSPCKSTCPAHIAVQGYIRLAAQGKYAEALDLIKKENPFPAVCGRICPHACESECTRGEIDQPIAIDEIKKFIADQELRADVRFVPKKRHDYSDKKIAVVGAGPAGLSCAYYLALEGYSVTVFEKHEKLGGMLTLGIPSFRLEKDVIEAEIEILREMGVEFKLGVEVGTDVTLDELREKGYKGFYLAIGAQSGRKLGIEGEDASGVITGVDFLRNVSLGNPEKLSGNVVVIGGGNVAIDVARTAVRSEASGVNMYCLESAAEMPALPEEIEEANAENIAINNGWGPKRIVVENGKVTGVEFKKCVSVFDNGKFSPKYDENDVITVPADFVLLSVGQSIVWGKLLEGSKVELGRGNTAVADGFTYQTAQNDVFVGGDAFSGPKFAIDAIAAGKQAAISLHRFVQPGQNLLYGRDRREYVSLDKSNLVISGYDNTPRQTPGHNPESSKSFKDSRVTFTEEQMKKETERCLGCGAAIVDEYMCVGCGQCTTKCKFDAIHLERVYDGEGLSFEKIKPVVLKTMLKREGKIAVRKVKDSFAKKD
;
A
#
# COMPACT_ATOMS: atom_id res chain seq x y z
N MET A 1 27.41 27.04 -24.52
CA MET A 1 28.20 26.96 -23.28
C MET A 1 29.57 26.43 -23.65
N GLU A 2 30.62 27.10 -23.21
CA GLU A 2 31.99 26.63 -23.41
C GLU A 2 32.22 25.44 -22.46
N HIS A 3 32.64 24.31 -23.01
CA HIS A 3 32.85 23.09 -22.22
C HIS A 3 34.10 23.23 -21.34
N LYS A 4 33.95 22.90 -20.05
CA LYS A 4 35.01 22.98 -19.02
C LYS A 4 36.02 21.82 -19.13
N GLU A 5 37.09 22.02 -19.90
CA GLU A 5 38.11 20.99 -20.18
C GLU A 5 38.80 20.45 -18.92
N LYS A 6 39.11 21.31 -17.93
CA LYS A 6 39.79 20.84 -16.72
C LYS A 6 38.85 19.98 -15.86
N VAL A 7 37.56 20.32 -15.83
CA VAL A 7 36.55 19.50 -15.16
C VAL A 7 36.45 18.11 -15.79
N LEU A 8 36.48 18.00 -17.13
CA LEU A 8 36.49 16.71 -17.81
C LEU A 8 37.77 15.90 -17.52
N MET A 9 38.93 16.57 -17.50
CA MET A 9 40.19 15.94 -17.12
C MET A 9 40.14 15.36 -15.70
N PHE A 10 39.54 16.10 -14.75
CA PHE A 10 39.35 15.60 -13.38
C PHE A 10 38.35 14.44 -13.31
N ALA A 11 37.22 14.53 -14.03
CA ALA A 11 36.26 13.43 -14.10
C ALA A 11 36.93 12.13 -14.60
N ASN A 12 37.76 12.24 -15.64
CA ASN A 12 38.57 11.14 -16.14
C ASN A 12 39.56 10.60 -15.10
N LYS A 13 40.22 11.46 -14.33
CA LYS A 13 41.11 11.06 -13.23
C LYS A 13 40.36 10.20 -12.20
N VAL A 14 39.20 10.65 -11.73
CA VAL A 14 38.36 9.89 -10.78
C VAL A 14 37.95 8.53 -11.37
N GLY A 15 37.56 8.51 -12.65
CA GLY A 15 37.16 7.27 -13.36
C GLY A 15 38.31 6.35 -13.80
N ASN A 16 39.57 6.70 -13.51
CA ASN A 16 40.77 6.05 -14.04
C ASN A 16 40.70 5.86 -15.58
N LYS A 17 40.30 6.93 -16.27
CA LYS A 17 40.23 7.04 -17.74
C LYS A 17 41.43 7.80 -18.27
N LYS A 18 41.81 7.54 -19.53
CA LYS A 18 42.87 8.27 -20.20
C LYS A 18 42.26 9.42 -21.00
N ASN A 19 42.67 10.65 -20.68
CA ASN A 19 42.25 11.86 -21.39
C ASN A 19 42.50 11.72 -22.91
N GLY A 20 41.50 12.10 -23.71
CA GLY A 20 41.57 12.05 -25.18
C GLY A 20 41.50 10.64 -25.80
N GLN A 21 41.47 9.56 -25.01
CA GLN A 21 41.34 8.20 -25.55
C GLN A 21 39.90 7.96 -26.04
N LYS A 22 39.74 7.67 -27.34
CA LYS A 22 38.41 7.56 -27.97
C LYS A 22 37.71 6.20 -27.81
N SER A 23 38.44 5.13 -27.47
CA SER A 23 37.88 3.77 -27.42
C SER A 23 38.57 2.87 -26.40
N GLY A 24 37.90 1.79 -25.99
CA GLY A 24 38.40 0.83 -24.99
C GLY A 24 37.92 1.10 -23.56
N MET A 25 38.30 0.23 -22.61
CA MET A 25 37.83 0.29 -21.21
C MET A 25 38.25 1.58 -20.48
N THR A 26 39.35 2.20 -20.92
CA THR A 26 39.91 3.45 -20.39
C THR A 26 39.59 4.66 -21.26
N ALA A 27 38.65 4.55 -22.21
CA ALA A 27 38.20 5.68 -23.01
C ALA A 27 37.79 6.86 -22.10
N SER A 28 38.16 8.06 -22.54
CA SER A 28 37.78 9.31 -21.92
C SER A 28 36.27 9.39 -21.81
N TYR A 29 35.78 9.91 -20.70
CA TYR A 29 34.44 10.45 -20.62
C TYR A 29 34.27 11.58 -21.64
N THR A 30 33.01 11.83 -21.95
CA THR A 30 32.52 12.87 -22.84
C THR A 30 31.74 13.91 -22.03
N TRP A 31 31.45 15.04 -22.65
CA TRP A 31 30.63 16.11 -22.07
C TRP A 31 29.19 15.72 -21.73
N THR A 32 28.75 14.56 -22.20
CA THR A 32 27.41 14.01 -21.95
C THR A 32 27.42 12.85 -20.96
N ASP A 33 28.60 12.38 -20.53
CA ASP A 33 28.68 11.33 -19.52
C ASP A 33 28.26 11.87 -18.15
N PRO A 34 27.52 11.09 -17.34
CA PRO A 34 27.03 11.53 -16.03
C PRO A 34 28.16 11.95 -15.08
N GLU A 35 29.34 11.34 -15.20
CA GLU A 35 30.54 11.70 -14.45
C GLU A 35 30.99 13.16 -14.68
N TYR A 36 30.86 13.68 -15.90
CA TYR A 36 31.14 15.09 -16.18
C TYR A 36 29.94 15.96 -15.78
N MET A 37 28.74 15.55 -16.18
CA MET A 37 27.52 16.32 -16.00
C MET A 37 27.22 16.65 -14.54
N ILE A 38 27.56 15.76 -13.60
CA ILE A 38 27.34 16.04 -12.17
C ILE A 38 28.26 17.16 -11.64
N LEU A 39 29.48 17.27 -12.17
CA LEU A 39 30.47 18.26 -11.73
C LEU A 39 30.28 19.61 -12.39
N GLU A 40 29.90 19.61 -13.67
CA GLU A 40 29.81 20.80 -14.52
C GLU A 40 29.10 22.02 -13.87
N PRO A 41 27.93 21.89 -13.21
CA PRO A 41 27.22 23.08 -12.72
C PRO A 41 27.91 23.78 -11.53
N VAL A 42 28.79 23.08 -10.80
CA VAL A 42 29.34 23.58 -9.52
C VAL A 42 30.87 23.64 -9.49
N VAL A 43 31.56 22.80 -10.27
CA VAL A 43 33.02 22.77 -10.31
C VAL A 43 33.53 23.71 -11.41
N THR A 44 34.46 24.58 -11.05
CA THR A 44 35.16 25.46 -11.99
C THR A 44 36.43 24.79 -12.52
N ASP A 45 36.99 25.30 -13.62
CA ASP A 45 38.28 24.78 -14.11
C ASP A 45 39.41 24.99 -13.09
N GLU A 46 39.39 26.08 -12.32
CA GLU A 46 40.36 26.33 -11.25
C GLU A 46 40.26 25.29 -10.12
N MET A 47 39.03 24.99 -9.68
CA MET A 47 38.79 23.92 -8.70
C MET A 47 39.27 22.57 -9.23
N ALA A 48 38.98 22.25 -10.50
CA ALA A 48 39.43 21.02 -11.11
C ALA A 48 40.96 20.94 -11.19
N GLU A 49 41.66 22.03 -11.50
CA GLU A 49 43.14 22.08 -11.47
C GLU A 49 43.71 21.81 -10.08
N VAL A 50 43.11 22.34 -9.01
CA VAL A 50 43.49 22.01 -7.63
C VAL A 50 43.21 20.54 -7.32
N ALA A 51 42.03 20.04 -7.71
CA ALA A 51 41.63 18.64 -7.48
C ALA A 51 42.56 17.63 -8.19
N MET A 52 43.20 18.03 -9.30
CA MET A 52 44.22 17.21 -9.97
C MET A 52 45.46 16.94 -9.10
N GLY A 53 45.72 17.73 -8.06
CA GLY A 53 46.78 17.49 -7.07
C GLY A 53 46.43 16.47 -5.99
N MET A 54 45.17 16.08 -5.87
CA MET A 54 44.67 15.07 -4.92
C MET A 54 44.84 13.65 -5.45
N ASP A 55 44.89 12.64 -4.57
CA ASP A 55 44.90 11.23 -5.00
C ASP A 55 43.75 10.45 -4.37
N PHE A 56 43.33 9.40 -5.08
CA PHE A 56 42.22 8.53 -4.68
C PHE A 56 42.47 7.92 -3.30
N ARG A 57 41.61 8.26 -2.32
CA ARG A 57 41.68 7.81 -0.92
C ARG A 57 43.03 8.07 -0.21
N VAL A 58 43.81 9.05 -0.68
CA VAL A 58 45.04 9.49 0.00
C VAL A 58 44.80 10.83 0.66
N ARG A 59 44.89 10.86 1.99
CA ARG A 59 44.72 12.08 2.79
C ARG A 59 45.94 12.98 2.61
N LYS A 60 45.72 14.22 2.16
CA LYS A 60 46.77 15.23 1.98
C LYS A 60 46.34 16.57 2.54
N SER A 61 47.27 17.30 3.13
CA SER A 61 47.06 18.70 3.54
C SER A 61 46.90 19.63 2.33
N ALA A 62 46.34 20.81 2.56
CA ALA A 62 46.27 21.84 1.52
C ALA A 62 47.65 22.27 1.00
N GLU A 63 48.70 22.21 1.83
CA GLU A 63 50.08 22.51 1.42
C GLU A 63 50.64 21.48 0.44
N GLU A 64 50.40 20.19 0.70
CA GLU A 64 50.82 19.13 -0.21
C GLU A 64 50.07 19.20 -1.55
N ILE A 65 48.77 19.49 -1.51
CA ILE A 65 47.94 19.63 -2.72
C ILE A 65 48.31 20.91 -3.50
N SER A 66 48.62 22.01 -2.83
CA SER A 66 49.14 23.24 -3.44
C SER A 66 50.42 22.95 -4.24
N LYS A 67 51.39 22.26 -3.62
CA LYS A 67 52.63 21.85 -4.31
C LYS A 67 52.36 20.92 -5.50
N ALA A 68 51.43 19.97 -5.35
CA ALA A 68 51.12 19.00 -6.40
C ALA A 68 50.33 19.60 -7.58
N SER A 69 49.47 20.59 -7.33
CA SER A 69 48.66 21.28 -8.34
C SER A 69 49.37 22.47 -9.00
N GLY A 70 50.43 22.99 -8.37
CA GLY A 70 51.14 24.19 -8.82
C GLY A 70 50.40 25.49 -8.55
N LYS A 71 49.34 25.45 -7.73
CA LYS A 71 48.59 26.64 -7.27
C LYS A 71 49.17 27.14 -5.94
N ASP A 72 49.08 28.43 -5.69
CA ASP A 72 49.46 28.99 -4.38
C ASP A 72 48.56 28.43 -3.26
N LEU A 73 49.03 28.52 -2.02
CA LEU A 73 48.37 27.89 -0.87
C LEU A 73 46.99 28.48 -0.58
N GLU A 74 46.79 29.78 -0.80
CA GLU A 74 45.52 30.45 -0.52
C GLU A 74 44.45 30.00 -1.52
N THR A 75 44.79 30.01 -2.81
CA THR A 75 43.94 29.50 -3.89
C THR A 75 43.63 28.01 -3.68
N ALA A 76 44.64 27.20 -3.38
CA ALA A 76 44.45 25.77 -3.12
C ALA A 76 43.50 25.54 -1.93
N LYS A 77 43.68 26.24 -0.80
CA LYS A 77 42.79 26.16 0.36
C LYS A 77 41.36 26.51 -0.01
N ARG A 78 41.13 27.66 -0.65
CA ARG A 78 39.78 28.11 -1.05
C ARG A 78 39.10 27.06 -1.93
N CYS A 79 39.75 26.62 -3.01
CA CYS A 79 39.19 25.62 -3.91
C CYS A 79 38.94 24.28 -3.23
N LEU A 80 39.80 23.84 -2.29
CA LEU A 80 39.60 22.59 -1.56
C LEU A 80 38.37 22.64 -0.66
N TYR A 81 38.12 23.76 0.02
CA TYR A 81 36.88 23.93 0.79
C TYR A 81 35.66 24.01 -0.11
N GLU A 82 35.73 24.72 -1.24
CA GLU A 82 34.64 24.76 -2.23
C GLU A 82 34.36 23.36 -2.83
N LEU A 83 35.40 22.55 -3.08
CA LEU A 83 35.26 21.17 -3.57
C LEU A 83 34.65 20.25 -2.51
N ALA A 84 35.09 20.40 -1.25
CA ALA A 84 34.55 19.65 -0.13
C ALA A 84 33.09 20.02 0.13
N ASP A 85 32.78 21.32 0.08
CA ASP A 85 31.42 21.83 0.16
C ASP A 85 30.57 21.42 -1.04
N ALA A 86 31.12 21.28 -2.24
CA ALA A 86 30.38 20.77 -3.40
C ALA A 86 30.10 19.25 -3.32
N GLY A 87 30.87 18.49 -2.55
CA GLY A 87 30.74 17.02 -2.44
C GLY A 87 31.70 16.25 -3.33
N VAL A 88 32.75 16.90 -3.82
CA VAL A 88 33.75 16.32 -4.73
C VAL A 88 34.88 15.62 -3.95
N CYS A 89 35.14 16.08 -2.73
CA CYS A 89 36.11 15.48 -1.82
C CYS A 89 35.64 15.54 -0.36
N PHE A 90 36.30 14.75 0.47
CA PHE A 90 36.20 14.83 1.93
C PHE A 90 37.15 15.91 2.47
N VAL A 91 36.77 16.46 3.62
CA VAL A 91 37.65 17.24 4.49
C VAL A 91 37.46 16.78 5.94
N ASN A 92 38.57 16.45 6.61
CA ASN A 92 38.59 16.07 8.01
C ASN A 92 39.82 16.69 8.69
N ASN A 93 39.72 16.92 10.00
CA ASN A 93 40.83 17.42 10.79
C ASN A 93 41.60 16.25 11.41
N ILE A 94 42.90 16.15 11.13
CA ILE A 94 43.79 15.16 11.74
C ILE A 94 44.91 15.92 12.43
N ASP A 95 44.99 15.78 13.76
CA ASP A 95 46.02 16.42 14.60
C ASP A 95 46.14 17.94 14.38
N GLY A 96 45.01 18.62 14.19
CA GLY A 96 44.95 20.07 13.97
C GLY A 96 45.15 20.50 12.51
N VAL A 97 45.38 19.56 11.59
CA VAL A 97 45.58 19.84 10.15
C VAL A 97 44.40 19.32 9.35
N ASP A 98 43.80 20.19 8.54
CA ASP A 98 42.78 19.76 7.59
C ASP A 98 43.40 19.04 6.41
N VAL A 99 42.91 17.82 6.18
CA VAL A 99 43.32 16.94 5.10
C VAL A 99 42.15 16.63 4.18
N PHE A 100 42.45 16.48 2.90
CA PHE A 100 41.49 16.34 1.81
C PHE A 100 41.81 15.09 0.98
N TRP A 101 40.77 14.39 0.52
CA TRP A 101 40.87 13.26 -0.41
C TRP A 101 39.54 13.05 -1.15
N TYR A 102 39.57 12.47 -2.34
CA TYR A 102 38.36 12.09 -3.05
C TYR A 102 38.16 10.57 -3.02
N ASP A 103 36.92 10.13 -3.20
CA ASP A 103 36.52 8.73 -3.28
C ASP A 103 35.95 8.39 -4.66
N SER A 104 35.39 7.20 -4.82
CA SER A 104 34.85 6.71 -6.07
C SER A 104 33.59 7.48 -6.46
N TRP A 105 33.10 7.28 -7.69
CA TRP A 105 31.84 7.88 -8.10
C TRP A 105 30.67 7.39 -7.24
N ILE A 106 30.59 6.07 -7.01
CA ILE A 106 29.60 5.41 -6.15
C ILE A 106 30.22 4.14 -5.53
N PRO A 107 30.16 3.97 -4.20
CA PRO A 107 29.75 4.98 -3.22
C PRO A 107 30.77 6.14 -3.15
N GLY A 108 30.30 7.37 -2.93
CA GLY A 108 31.17 8.55 -2.85
C GLY A 108 30.61 9.81 -3.51
N ILE A 109 31.33 10.36 -4.49
CA ILE A 109 31.12 11.73 -5.02
C ILE A 109 29.66 11.98 -5.38
N MET A 110 29.01 11.08 -6.13
CA MET A 110 27.65 11.34 -6.60
C MET A 110 26.63 11.40 -5.47
N GLU A 111 26.82 10.59 -4.42
CA GLU A 111 25.97 10.60 -3.23
C GLU A 111 26.17 11.89 -2.44
N MET A 112 27.43 12.30 -2.23
CA MET A 112 27.78 13.51 -1.47
C MET A 112 27.34 14.80 -2.16
N MET A 113 27.43 14.86 -3.49
CA MET A 113 26.92 15.98 -4.29
C MET A 113 25.39 16.03 -4.24
N THR A 114 24.72 14.88 -4.35
CA THR A 114 23.25 14.80 -4.27
C THR A 114 22.72 15.04 -2.85
N ASN A 115 23.53 14.81 -1.82
CA ASN A 115 23.17 15.11 -0.44
C ASN A 115 23.43 16.56 -0.02
N HIS A 116 24.03 17.36 -0.89
CA HIS A 116 24.20 18.78 -0.60
C HIS A 116 22.82 19.45 -0.42
N PRO A 117 22.63 20.32 0.59
CA PRO A 117 21.30 20.84 0.96
C PRO A 117 20.64 21.71 -0.14
N THR A 118 21.42 22.34 -1.02
CA THR A 118 20.89 23.31 -2.00
C THR A 118 21.21 22.98 -3.46
N ASN A 119 22.48 22.71 -3.78
CA ASN A 119 22.97 22.43 -5.14
C ASN A 119 22.07 21.50 -6.00
N PRO A 120 21.58 20.34 -5.53
CA PRO A 120 20.76 19.45 -6.35
C PRO A 120 19.41 20.06 -6.75
N TYR A 121 18.83 20.91 -5.89
CA TYR A 121 17.59 21.62 -6.19
C TYR A 121 17.83 22.83 -7.11
N LYS A 122 18.99 23.50 -6.95
CA LYS A 122 19.40 24.61 -7.83
C LYS A 122 19.82 24.12 -9.22
N PHE A 123 20.45 22.95 -9.29
CA PHE A 123 20.97 22.31 -10.48
C PHE A 123 20.46 20.85 -10.57
N PRO A 124 19.22 20.64 -11.03
CA PRO A 124 18.63 19.29 -11.16
C PRO A 124 19.46 18.28 -11.94
N GLN A 125 20.33 18.77 -12.84
CA GLN A 125 21.37 18.01 -13.53
C GLN A 125 22.21 17.11 -12.60
N ILE A 126 22.44 17.51 -11.35
CA ILE A 126 23.14 16.67 -10.36
C ILE A 126 22.35 15.38 -10.08
N ALA A 127 21.04 15.51 -9.84
CA ALA A 127 20.15 14.37 -9.61
C ALA A 127 20.00 13.50 -10.86
N GLU A 128 19.88 14.12 -12.04
CA GLU A 128 19.79 13.43 -13.33
C GLU A 128 21.05 12.62 -13.63
N ALA A 129 22.24 13.20 -13.40
CA ALA A 129 23.51 12.53 -13.61
C ALA A 129 23.69 11.32 -12.67
N PHE A 130 23.27 11.44 -11.40
CA PHE A 130 23.31 10.33 -10.45
C PHE A 130 22.37 9.18 -10.86
N GLU A 131 21.16 9.50 -11.29
CA GLU A 131 20.22 8.52 -11.86
C GLU A 131 20.85 7.80 -13.07
N ALA A 132 21.34 8.60 -14.02
CA ALA A 132 21.85 8.14 -15.31
C ALA A 132 23.10 7.27 -15.15
N TYR A 133 23.97 7.57 -14.19
CA TYR A 133 25.15 6.75 -13.90
C TYR A 133 24.78 5.29 -13.65
N GLY A 134 23.85 5.02 -12.74
CA GLY A 134 23.47 3.64 -12.45
C GLY A 134 22.72 2.97 -13.61
N ARG A 135 22.03 3.72 -14.46
CA ARG A 135 21.38 3.20 -15.68
C ARG A 135 22.40 2.84 -16.77
N ILE A 136 23.45 3.63 -16.94
CA ILE A 136 24.50 3.44 -17.97
C ILE A 136 25.58 2.45 -17.52
N ARG A 137 26.00 2.52 -16.25
CA ARG A 137 27.11 1.72 -15.70
C ARG A 137 26.63 0.44 -15.03
N GLY A 138 25.46 0.47 -14.38
CA GLY A 138 24.87 -0.69 -13.69
C GLY A 138 24.87 -1.98 -14.52
N PRO A 139 24.33 -2.01 -15.75
CA PRO A 139 24.27 -3.25 -16.53
C PRO A 139 25.65 -3.77 -16.96
N LYS A 140 26.69 -2.92 -17.00
CA LYS A 140 28.08 -3.35 -17.30
C LYS A 140 28.69 -4.20 -16.19
N SER A 141 28.11 -4.15 -14.99
CA SER A 141 28.53 -4.92 -13.81
C SER A 141 27.76 -6.22 -13.60
N SER A 142 26.75 -6.51 -14.43
CA SER A 142 25.85 -7.65 -14.25
C SER A 142 26.60 -8.99 -14.29
N GLY A 143 26.56 -9.72 -13.17
CA GLY A 143 27.24 -11.00 -13.00
C GLY A 143 28.77 -10.91 -12.80
N ALA A 144 29.31 -9.71 -12.58
CA ALA A 144 30.74 -9.51 -12.39
C ALA A 144 31.23 -9.78 -10.96
N PHE A 145 30.33 -9.64 -9.97
CA PHE A 145 30.66 -9.73 -8.55
C PHE A 145 30.28 -11.10 -7.98
N PRO A 146 31.14 -11.74 -7.17
CA PRO A 146 30.74 -12.86 -6.34
C PRO A 146 29.97 -12.37 -5.11
N VAL A 147 29.22 -13.29 -4.49
CA VAL A 147 28.43 -13.00 -3.29
C VAL A 147 29.31 -12.44 -2.17
N GLY A 148 28.83 -11.39 -1.49
CA GLY A 148 29.49 -10.74 -0.35
C GLY A 148 30.58 -9.72 -0.72
N VAL A 149 30.99 -9.63 -1.99
CA VAL A 149 32.07 -8.76 -2.49
C VAL A 149 31.55 -7.59 -3.34
N GLY A 150 30.22 -7.47 -3.49
CA GLY A 150 29.59 -6.32 -4.16
C GLY A 150 30.01 -4.98 -3.56
N LEU A 151 29.85 -3.88 -4.31
CA LEU A 151 30.22 -2.53 -3.84
C LEU A 151 29.36 -2.04 -2.67
N MET A 152 28.13 -2.53 -2.61
CA MET A 152 27.20 -2.34 -1.49
C MET A 152 26.90 -3.69 -0.87
N ARG A 153 26.41 -3.71 0.36
CA ARG A 153 26.00 -4.93 1.04
C ARG A 153 24.75 -4.68 1.87
N VAL A 154 23.73 -5.50 1.64
CA VAL A 154 22.55 -5.61 2.50
C VAL A 154 22.99 -6.24 3.81
N ILE A 155 22.66 -5.58 4.91
CA ILE A 155 22.82 -6.12 6.24
C ILE A 155 21.44 -6.60 6.68
N PRO A 156 21.29 -7.87 7.09
CA PRO A 156 20.04 -8.37 7.65
C PRO A 156 19.57 -7.47 8.78
N ILE A 157 18.26 -7.29 8.92
CA ILE A 157 17.69 -6.76 10.16
C ILE A 157 18.14 -7.70 11.29
N GLU A 158 18.78 -7.15 12.31
CA GLU A 158 19.50 -7.94 13.30
C GLU A 158 18.59 -8.95 14.02
N LYS A 159 17.37 -8.51 14.38
CA LYS A 159 16.34 -9.39 14.96
C LYS A 159 15.95 -10.58 14.06
N ALA A 160 16.16 -10.48 12.75
CA ALA A 160 15.87 -11.57 11.81
C ALA A 160 16.93 -12.68 11.79
N ILE A 161 18.11 -12.42 12.35
CA ILE A 161 19.22 -13.38 12.48
C ILE A 161 19.56 -13.67 13.95
N ASP A 162 18.82 -13.09 14.88
CA ASP A 162 18.92 -13.40 16.31
C ASP A 162 18.69 -14.89 16.55
N GLY A 163 19.54 -15.50 17.38
CA GLY A 163 19.55 -16.94 17.62
C GLY A 163 20.11 -17.81 16.48
N ASN A 164 20.55 -17.23 15.36
CA ASN A 164 21.22 -18.00 14.30
C ASN A 164 22.65 -18.35 14.73
N SER A 165 22.94 -19.65 14.91
CA SER A 165 24.27 -20.12 15.36
C SER A 165 25.41 -19.85 14.38
N ARG A 166 25.09 -19.48 13.14
CA ARG A 166 26.06 -19.08 12.11
C ARG A 166 26.06 -17.57 11.86
N ALA A 167 25.39 -16.78 12.68
CA ALA A 167 25.51 -15.33 12.64
C ALA A 167 26.97 -14.90 12.81
N CYS A 168 27.37 -13.85 12.10
CA CYS A 168 28.70 -13.27 12.20
C CYS A 168 28.56 -11.79 12.48
N SER A 169 29.41 -11.25 13.34
CA SER A 169 29.26 -9.87 13.83
C SER A 169 29.34 -8.81 12.72
N TYR A 170 30.05 -9.06 11.62
CA TYR A 170 30.05 -8.16 10.43
C TYR A 170 28.71 -8.15 9.66
N GLU A 171 27.69 -8.85 10.14
CA GLU A 171 26.34 -8.86 9.59
C GLU A 171 25.30 -8.31 10.58
N GLU A 172 25.77 -7.73 11.69
CA GLU A 172 24.97 -7.09 12.73
C GLU A 172 25.12 -5.57 12.61
N ILE A 173 24.02 -4.83 12.68
CA ILE A 173 24.04 -3.36 12.60
C ILE A 173 24.64 -2.79 13.89
N SER A 174 24.33 -3.40 15.04
CA SER A 174 24.85 -3.02 16.35
C SER A 174 26.37 -2.96 16.36
N LYS A 175 27.06 -3.95 15.76
CA LYS A 175 28.53 -3.94 15.61
C LYS A 175 29.04 -2.63 15.02
N TYR A 176 28.48 -2.21 13.88
CA TYR A 176 28.95 -1.02 13.18
C TYR A 176 28.68 0.26 13.97
N LEU A 177 27.54 0.29 14.67
CA LEU A 177 27.20 1.42 15.52
C LEU A 177 28.10 1.46 16.77
N ASP A 178 28.44 0.32 17.36
CA ASP A 178 29.24 0.24 18.59
C ASP A 178 30.74 0.49 18.35
N ASP A 179 31.25 0.08 17.18
CA ASP A 179 32.65 0.32 16.79
C ASP A 179 32.91 1.80 16.44
N ALA A 180 31.87 2.56 16.09
CA ALA A 180 31.97 3.97 15.73
C ALA A 180 32.07 4.87 16.97
N HIS A 181 32.65 6.06 16.80
CA HIS A 181 32.78 7.06 17.88
C HIS A 181 32.10 8.39 17.53
N LYS A 182 31.70 8.57 16.26
CA LYS A 182 31.00 9.76 15.80
C LYS A 182 29.91 9.37 14.79
N TYR A 183 28.77 10.04 14.88
CA TYR A 183 27.59 9.74 14.08
C TYR A 183 26.99 11.02 13.51
N SER A 184 26.57 10.95 12.26
CA SER A 184 25.66 11.95 11.69
C SER A 184 24.55 11.25 10.93
N VAL A 185 23.47 11.98 10.67
CA VAL A 185 22.42 11.53 9.76
C VAL A 185 22.13 12.60 8.72
N SER A 186 21.81 12.13 7.52
CA SER A 186 21.36 12.94 6.40
C SER A 186 20.19 12.26 5.66
N ASN A 187 19.57 13.04 4.78
CA ASN A 187 18.56 12.54 3.86
C ASN A 187 19.13 11.45 2.94
N CYS A 188 18.30 10.54 2.47
CA CYS A 188 18.74 9.53 1.49
C CYS A 188 19.01 10.17 0.11
N SER A 189 20.27 10.19 -0.34
CA SER A 189 20.67 10.72 -1.66
C SER A 189 19.84 10.15 -2.83
N CYS A 190 19.59 8.84 -2.84
CA CYS A 190 18.80 8.19 -3.88
C CYS A 190 17.35 8.72 -3.91
N ARG A 191 16.72 8.88 -2.74
CA ARG A 191 15.35 9.41 -2.66
C ARG A 191 15.28 10.92 -2.91
N THR A 192 16.31 11.67 -2.54
CA THR A 192 16.47 13.08 -2.92
C THR A 192 16.51 13.23 -4.44
N SER A 193 17.34 12.44 -5.13
CA SER A 193 17.39 12.46 -6.59
C SER A 193 16.04 12.07 -7.21
N ARG A 194 15.40 10.99 -6.71
CA ARG A 194 14.06 10.60 -7.18
C ARG A 194 13.00 11.67 -6.97
N GLU A 195 13.01 12.36 -5.84
CA GLU A 195 12.11 13.49 -5.57
C GLU A 195 12.30 14.62 -6.58
N ILE A 196 13.54 15.04 -6.82
CA ILE A 196 13.86 16.11 -7.79
C ILE A 196 13.38 15.74 -9.21
N LEU A 197 13.46 14.45 -9.56
CA LEU A 197 13.01 13.94 -10.86
C LEU A 197 11.48 13.71 -10.94
N GLY A 198 10.71 13.97 -9.88
CA GLY A 198 9.27 13.67 -9.85
C GLY A 198 8.95 12.17 -9.81
N GLU A 199 9.92 11.37 -9.37
CA GLU A 199 9.88 9.92 -9.33
C GLU A 199 9.97 9.35 -7.92
N GLY A 200 9.56 10.06 -6.86
CA GLY A 200 9.53 9.49 -5.51
C GLY A 200 8.62 8.26 -5.40
N CYS A 201 8.91 7.33 -4.48
CA CYS A 201 8.11 6.11 -4.28
C CYS A 201 7.35 6.04 -2.95
N GLY A 202 7.11 7.19 -2.31
CA GLY A 202 6.32 7.33 -1.08
C GLY A 202 6.97 6.77 0.18
N HIS A 203 8.26 6.40 0.14
CA HIS A 203 9.00 6.00 1.34
C HIS A 203 9.79 7.19 1.89
N LEU A 204 9.93 7.27 3.22
CA LEU A 204 10.65 8.32 3.94
C LEU A 204 12.03 8.63 3.33
N LYS A 205 12.31 9.91 3.09
CA LYS A 205 13.61 10.39 2.59
C LYS A 205 14.49 10.87 3.75
N GLU A 206 13.87 11.51 4.72
CA GLU A 206 14.47 12.28 5.82
C GLU A 206 15.16 11.37 6.85
N ASP A 207 16.38 11.73 7.24
CA ASP A 207 17.15 11.04 8.28
C ASP A 207 17.25 9.52 8.03
N MET A 208 17.73 9.12 6.85
CA MET A 208 17.78 7.72 6.41
C MET A 208 19.18 7.22 6.08
N CYS A 209 20.16 8.12 5.97
CA CYS A 209 21.54 7.78 5.70
C CYS A 209 22.36 8.18 6.93
N ILE A 210 22.84 7.19 7.69
CA ILE A 210 23.71 7.40 8.85
C ILE A 210 25.15 7.34 8.36
N GLN A 211 25.98 8.30 8.76
CA GLN A 211 27.42 8.29 8.51
C GLN A 211 28.16 8.03 9.82
N LEU A 212 29.32 7.39 9.71
CA LEU A 212 30.16 6.97 10.84
C LEU A 212 31.54 7.61 10.74
N ASP A 213 32.11 7.97 11.90
CA ASP A 213 33.48 8.45 12.08
C ASP A 213 33.88 9.59 11.13
N HIS A 214 34.83 9.34 10.22
CA HIS A 214 35.34 10.35 9.31
C HIS A 214 34.23 10.88 8.37
N ALA A 215 33.30 10.02 7.94
CA ALA A 215 32.18 10.45 7.12
C ALA A 215 31.20 11.29 7.95
N ALA A 216 30.98 10.92 9.22
CA ALA A 216 30.14 11.73 10.12
C ALA A 216 30.72 13.13 10.32
N GLU A 217 32.02 13.23 10.63
CA GLU A 217 32.69 14.52 10.79
C GLU A 217 32.56 15.37 9.52
N TYR A 218 32.79 14.79 8.33
CA TYR A 218 32.66 15.53 7.07
C TYR A 218 31.23 16.04 6.83
N TYR A 219 30.21 15.21 7.07
CA TYR A 219 28.81 15.60 6.89
C TYR A 219 28.39 16.72 7.86
N ILE A 220 28.87 16.67 9.10
CA ILE A 220 28.66 17.72 10.11
C ILE A 220 29.35 19.01 9.68
N ARG A 221 30.65 18.93 9.30
CA ARG A 221 31.45 20.10 8.92
C ARG A 221 30.89 20.83 7.70
N THR A 222 30.29 20.12 6.77
CA THR A 222 29.73 20.70 5.55
C THR A 222 28.23 20.99 5.62
N GLY A 223 27.59 20.80 6.78
CA GLY A 223 26.16 21.08 6.98
C GLY A 223 25.21 20.16 6.19
N ARG A 224 25.71 19.05 5.62
CA ARG A 224 24.92 18.05 4.89
C ARG A 224 24.15 17.12 5.80
N GLY A 225 24.70 16.88 6.98
CA GLY A 225 24.12 16.02 7.99
C GLY A 225 24.21 16.66 9.36
N ARG A 226 23.28 16.29 10.22
CA ARG A 226 23.27 16.71 11.62
C ARG A 226 23.97 15.63 12.46
N GLU A 227 24.70 16.06 13.48
CA GLU A 227 25.26 15.15 14.48
C GLU A 227 24.13 14.46 15.25
N ILE A 228 24.29 13.17 15.54
CA ILE A 228 23.33 12.37 16.30
C ILE A 228 24.05 11.57 17.38
N THR A 229 23.28 11.12 18.36
CA THR A 229 23.79 10.16 19.35
C THR A 229 23.70 8.72 18.83
N ARG A 230 24.46 7.82 19.45
CA ARG A 230 24.35 6.38 19.25
C ARG A 230 22.93 5.85 19.50
N GLN A 231 22.23 6.38 20.50
CA GLN A 231 20.84 6.01 20.81
C GLN A 231 19.89 6.46 19.70
N GLU A 232 20.05 7.69 19.21
CA GLU A 232 19.24 8.21 18.12
C GLU A 232 19.46 7.42 16.81
N ALA A 233 20.68 6.92 16.57
CA ALA A 233 20.95 6.01 15.46
C ALA A 233 20.09 4.73 15.55
N ASP A 234 19.92 4.12 16.74
CA ASP A 234 19.02 2.97 16.92
C ASP A 234 17.55 3.32 16.69
N GLU A 235 17.13 4.52 17.09
CA GLU A 235 15.77 4.99 16.84
C GLU A 235 15.50 5.16 15.35
N ILE A 236 16.47 5.68 14.59
CA ILE A 236 16.41 5.79 13.13
C ILE A 236 16.36 4.41 12.47
N ILE A 237 17.19 3.46 12.91
CA ILE A 237 17.21 2.07 12.41
C ILE A 237 15.85 1.40 12.65
N ARG A 238 15.32 1.45 13.87
CA ARG A 238 13.99 0.89 14.20
C ARG A 238 12.89 1.54 13.39
N ARG A 239 12.90 2.88 13.26
CA ARG A 239 11.94 3.60 12.42
C ARG A 239 12.02 3.15 10.96
N ALA A 240 13.21 2.95 10.42
CA ALA A 240 13.39 2.44 9.07
C ALA A 240 12.79 1.03 8.89
N GLU A 241 13.03 0.12 9.85
CA GLU A 241 12.47 -1.24 9.84
C GLU A 241 10.94 -1.27 9.91
N GLU A 242 10.36 -0.43 10.79
CA GLU A 242 8.91 -0.25 10.92
C GLU A 242 8.28 0.22 9.61
N ASN A 243 8.97 1.11 8.88
CA ASN A 243 8.60 1.63 7.56
C ASN A 243 8.94 0.69 6.38
N GLY A 244 9.36 -0.55 6.65
CA GLY A 244 9.61 -1.55 5.61
C GLY A 244 10.91 -1.35 4.84
N LEU A 245 11.83 -0.51 5.35
CA LEU A 245 13.15 -0.29 4.76
C LEU A 245 14.14 -1.34 5.26
N MET A 246 15.16 -1.63 4.46
CA MET A 246 16.24 -2.55 4.85
C MET A 246 17.60 -1.86 4.85
N HIS A 247 18.52 -2.37 5.65
CA HIS A 247 19.84 -1.75 5.82
C HIS A 247 20.80 -2.17 4.72
N GLN A 248 21.63 -1.21 4.28
CA GLN A 248 22.75 -1.43 3.40
C GLN A 248 23.95 -0.63 3.87
N ILE A 249 25.14 -1.13 3.58
CA ILE A 249 26.41 -0.44 3.84
C ILE A 249 27.25 -0.38 2.55
N PRO A 250 28.08 0.67 2.38
CA PRO A 250 29.26 0.59 1.52
C PRO A 250 30.12 -0.60 1.95
N ASN A 251 30.49 -1.45 0.98
CA ASN A 251 31.23 -2.69 1.22
C ASN A 251 32.64 -2.61 0.61
N THR A 252 33.23 -1.42 0.66
CA THR A 252 34.53 -1.06 0.05
C THR A 252 35.64 -0.79 1.06
N ASP A 253 35.33 -0.86 2.36
CA ASP A 253 36.24 -0.45 3.43
C ASP A 253 36.92 -1.66 4.12
N GLY A 254 36.54 -2.86 3.70
CA GLY A 254 36.96 -4.13 4.28
C GLY A 254 35.89 -4.80 5.14
N SER A 255 36.06 -6.10 5.38
CA SER A 255 35.15 -6.88 6.24
C SER A 255 35.02 -6.26 7.63
N GLY A 256 33.78 -6.16 8.12
CA GLY A 256 33.47 -5.57 9.42
C GLY A 256 33.77 -4.07 9.55
N LYS A 257 33.96 -3.34 8.43
CA LYS A 257 34.17 -1.90 8.43
C LYS A 257 33.23 -1.22 7.44
N THR A 258 32.71 -0.05 7.82
CA THR A 258 31.97 0.81 6.92
C THR A 258 31.98 2.25 7.43
N HIS A 259 31.77 3.20 6.53
CA HIS A 259 31.62 4.61 6.88
C HIS A 259 30.17 5.10 6.81
N ALA A 260 29.22 4.26 6.40
CA ALA A 260 27.80 4.64 6.33
C ALA A 260 26.84 3.45 6.45
N ILE A 261 25.64 3.72 6.94
CA ILE A 261 24.50 2.81 6.96
C ILE A 261 23.32 3.51 6.26
N CYS A 262 22.86 2.92 5.17
CA CYS A 262 21.75 3.39 4.36
C CYS A 262 20.48 2.58 4.63
N ASN A 263 19.36 3.25 4.87
CA ASN A 263 18.05 2.63 5.07
C ASN A 263 17.23 2.64 3.76
N CYS A 264 17.29 1.55 3.01
CA CYS A 264 16.92 1.51 1.60
C CYS A 264 15.59 0.82 1.32
N CYS A 265 14.90 1.28 0.28
CA CYS A 265 13.75 0.61 -0.34
C CYS A 265 14.15 0.05 -1.72
N GLY A 266 13.52 -1.03 -2.17
CA GLY A 266 13.77 -1.59 -3.50
C GLY A 266 13.26 -0.73 -4.68
N CYS A 267 12.36 0.23 -4.40
CA CYS A 267 11.79 1.12 -5.42
C CYS A 267 12.65 2.35 -5.74
N GLY A 268 13.30 2.94 -4.72
CA GLY A 268 14.02 4.22 -4.84
C GLY A 268 15.53 4.08 -4.89
N CYS A 269 16.11 3.07 -4.22
CA CYS A 269 17.56 2.92 -4.09
C CYS A 269 18.25 2.55 -5.41
N TYR A 270 19.30 3.29 -5.78
CA TYR A 270 20.06 3.01 -7.00
C TYR A 270 20.97 1.78 -6.91
N ALA A 271 21.43 1.41 -5.71
CA ALA A 271 22.14 0.14 -5.52
C ALA A 271 21.19 -1.04 -5.73
N LEU A 272 20.02 -1.03 -5.08
CA LEU A 272 19.05 -2.12 -5.22
C LEU A 272 18.41 -2.20 -6.60
N ARG A 273 18.37 -1.09 -7.34
CA ARG A 273 18.01 -1.11 -8.76
C ARG A 273 18.83 -2.11 -9.54
N THR A 274 20.11 -2.35 -9.21
CA THR A 274 20.88 -3.38 -9.91
C THR A 274 20.28 -4.77 -9.71
N SER A 275 19.72 -5.02 -8.54
CA SER A 275 19.08 -6.28 -8.17
C SER A 275 17.67 -6.39 -8.77
N THR A 276 16.84 -5.36 -8.70
CA THR A 276 15.45 -5.41 -9.22
C THR A 276 15.36 -5.28 -10.75
N MET A 277 16.08 -4.32 -11.34
CA MET A 277 16.03 -4.04 -12.78
C MET A 277 16.96 -4.96 -13.57
N PHE A 278 18.18 -5.20 -13.10
CA PHE A 278 19.18 -6.01 -13.83
C PHE A 278 19.35 -7.42 -13.28
N LYS A 279 18.57 -7.84 -12.27
CA LYS A 279 18.74 -9.14 -11.59
C LYS A 279 20.17 -9.37 -11.09
N ASN A 280 20.94 -8.32 -10.84
CA ASN A 280 22.34 -8.40 -10.41
C ASN A 280 22.44 -8.37 -8.88
N ASN A 281 21.84 -9.36 -8.25
CA ASN A 281 21.69 -9.40 -6.80
C ASN A 281 23.01 -9.58 -6.04
N ASP A 282 24.03 -10.18 -6.67
CA ASP A 282 25.35 -10.39 -6.06
C ASP A 282 26.11 -9.07 -5.85
N MET A 283 25.64 -7.97 -6.45
CA MET A 283 26.13 -6.61 -6.21
C MET A 283 25.81 -6.10 -4.80
N SER A 284 24.79 -6.65 -4.13
CA SER A 284 24.30 -6.12 -2.86
C SER A 284 23.80 -7.14 -1.85
N ARG A 285 23.55 -8.40 -2.22
CA ARG A 285 22.95 -9.37 -1.28
C ARG A 285 23.82 -9.66 -0.04
N SER A 286 23.17 -10.03 1.05
CA SER A 286 23.81 -10.61 2.23
C SER A 286 24.16 -12.09 2.01
N ASN A 287 24.66 -12.75 3.05
CA ASN A 287 24.87 -14.20 3.06
C ASN A 287 23.60 -15.01 3.33
N TYR A 288 22.46 -14.36 3.55
CA TYR A 288 21.22 -15.00 3.96
C TYR A 288 20.20 -15.10 2.82
N VAL A 289 19.37 -16.13 2.89
CA VAL A 289 18.20 -16.31 2.04
C VAL A 289 17.00 -16.64 2.93
N ALA A 290 15.84 -16.08 2.60
CA ALA A 290 14.62 -16.39 3.33
C ALA A 290 14.11 -17.79 2.98
N LYS A 291 13.71 -18.54 3.99
CA LYS A 291 13.13 -19.90 3.88
C LYS A 291 11.78 -19.93 4.57
N VAL A 292 10.81 -20.58 3.95
CA VAL A 292 9.44 -20.67 4.46
C VAL A 292 9.16 -22.06 4.99
N ASP A 293 8.73 -22.13 6.24
CA ASP A 293 8.05 -23.30 6.78
C ASP A 293 6.58 -23.25 6.33
N LYS A 294 6.23 -24.18 5.43
CA LYS A 294 4.89 -24.23 4.84
C LYS A 294 3.84 -24.69 5.84
N GLU A 295 4.20 -25.46 6.87
CA GLU A 295 3.25 -25.93 7.87
C GLU A 295 2.76 -24.75 8.72
N ASN A 296 3.69 -23.91 9.17
CA ASN A 296 3.39 -22.72 9.97
C ASN A 296 2.79 -21.57 9.13
N CYS A 297 3.07 -21.51 7.82
CA CYS A 297 2.64 -20.40 6.99
C CYS A 297 1.12 -20.36 6.78
N VAL A 298 0.48 -19.21 7.01
CA VAL A 298 -0.96 -19.03 6.80
C VAL A 298 -1.28 -18.08 5.65
N ALA A 299 -0.33 -17.82 4.75
CA ALA A 299 -0.48 -16.92 3.61
C ALA A 299 -1.17 -15.58 3.93
N CYS A 300 -0.87 -14.99 5.09
CA CYS A 300 -1.47 -13.72 5.52
C CYS A 300 -1.13 -12.54 4.58
N GLY A 301 -0.07 -12.67 3.77
CA GLY A 301 0.37 -11.66 2.80
C GLY A 301 1.40 -10.69 3.33
N GLN A 302 1.59 -10.57 4.65
CA GLN A 302 2.45 -9.54 5.24
C GLN A 302 3.90 -9.60 4.74
N CYS A 303 4.49 -10.79 4.60
CA CYS A 303 5.82 -10.96 4.02
C CYS A 303 5.88 -10.58 2.53
N ALA A 304 4.84 -10.93 1.76
CA ALA A 304 4.75 -10.64 0.34
C ALA A 304 4.49 -9.16 0.07
N GLU A 305 3.76 -8.45 0.92
CA GLU A 305 3.49 -7.00 0.84
C GLU A 305 4.73 -6.17 1.24
N ASN A 306 5.52 -6.64 2.22
CA ASN A 306 6.66 -5.90 2.77
C ASN A 306 8.02 -6.32 2.18
N CYS A 307 8.08 -7.29 1.26
CA CYS A 307 9.34 -7.68 0.63
C CYS A 307 9.87 -6.55 -0.28
N PRO A 308 11.05 -5.94 -0.01
CA PRO A 308 11.56 -4.83 -0.81
C PRO A 308 11.94 -5.25 -2.24
N MET A 309 12.27 -6.53 -2.43
CA MET A 309 12.77 -7.08 -3.70
C MET A 309 11.71 -7.78 -4.55
N ASN A 310 10.46 -7.86 -4.05
CA ASN A 310 9.40 -8.70 -4.61
C ASN A 310 9.84 -10.16 -4.82
N ALA A 311 10.67 -10.67 -3.91
CA ALA A 311 11.15 -12.05 -3.90
C ALA A 311 10.17 -13.03 -3.26
N ILE A 312 9.02 -12.56 -2.75
CA ILE A 312 8.03 -13.39 -2.08
C ILE A 312 6.67 -13.18 -2.74
N GLN A 313 6.00 -14.28 -3.05
CA GLN A 313 4.62 -14.29 -3.54
C GLN A 313 3.82 -15.29 -2.71
N LEU A 314 2.50 -15.15 -2.67
CA LEU A 314 1.60 -16.14 -2.11
C LEU A 314 1.32 -17.23 -3.14
N GLY A 315 1.14 -18.45 -2.67
CA GLY A 315 0.72 -19.58 -3.47
C GLY A 315 -0.22 -20.50 -2.70
N GLN A 316 -0.43 -21.68 -3.26
CA GLN A 316 -1.29 -22.71 -2.71
C GLN A 316 -0.51 -23.62 -1.75
N LYS A 317 -1.17 -24.03 -0.65
CA LYS A 317 -0.67 -25.07 0.27
C LYS A 317 -1.35 -26.42 0.03
N LEU A 318 -2.64 -26.42 -0.30
CA LEU A 318 -3.43 -27.65 -0.48
C LEU A 318 -2.89 -28.52 -1.62
N CYS A 319 -3.17 -29.83 -1.54
CA CYS A 319 -2.85 -30.78 -2.60
C CYS A 319 -3.71 -30.50 -3.85
N SER A 320 -3.14 -30.77 -5.03
CA SER A 320 -3.81 -30.59 -6.33
C SER A 320 -3.61 -31.77 -7.25
N LYS A 321 -4.56 -31.93 -8.20
CA LYS A 321 -4.52 -32.96 -9.25
C LYS A 321 -3.41 -32.64 -10.26
N SER A 322 -3.24 -31.37 -10.60
CA SER A 322 -2.14 -30.88 -11.43
C SER A 322 -0.99 -30.30 -10.59
N LYS A 323 0.17 -30.13 -11.24
CA LYS A 323 1.36 -29.57 -10.60
C LYS A 323 1.12 -28.12 -10.21
N VAL A 324 1.28 -27.82 -8.92
CA VAL A 324 1.24 -26.45 -8.40
C VAL A 324 2.63 -25.82 -8.37
N VAL A 325 2.70 -24.49 -8.35
CA VAL A 325 3.96 -23.78 -8.14
C VAL A 325 4.37 -23.96 -6.68
N THR A 326 5.47 -24.68 -6.45
CA THR A 326 6.01 -24.94 -5.11
C THR A 326 7.25 -24.12 -4.79
N ASN A 327 7.88 -23.53 -5.82
CA ASN A 327 9.07 -22.69 -5.78
C ASN A 327 9.04 -21.67 -6.93
N ILE A 328 9.60 -20.47 -6.71
CA ILE A 328 9.85 -19.51 -7.79
C ILE A 328 11.30 -19.67 -8.21
N ASP A 329 11.52 -20.22 -9.40
CA ASP A 329 12.87 -20.51 -9.90
C ASP A 329 13.30 -19.52 -10.98
N THR A 330 14.08 -18.51 -10.59
CA THR A 330 14.75 -17.62 -11.55
C THR A 330 15.94 -18.34 -12.19
N LYS A 331 15.67 -19.08 -13.27
CA LYS A 331 16.66 -19.88 -14.03
C LYS A 331 17.58 -19.04 -14.93
N VAL A 332 17.11 -17.88 -15.38
CA VAL A 332 17.85 -16.99 -16.29
C VAL A 332 18.41 -15.82 -15.50
N THR A 333 19.73 -15.85 -15.26
CA THR A 333 20.43 -14.90 -14.40
C THR A 333 21.68 -14.33 -15.06
N PRO A 334 22.16 -13.15 -14.61
CA PRO A 334 23.46 -12.64 -15.00
C PRO A 334 24.64 -13.58 -14.69
N ARG A 335 24.51 -14.56 -13.79
CA ARG A 335 25.60 -15.49 -13.42
C ARG A 335 26.02 -16.37 -14.58
N ASP A 336 25.06 -16.80 -15.39
CA ASP A 336 25.25 -17.85 -16.40
C ASP A 336 24.85 -17.42 -17.82
N TYR A 337 24.39 -16.18 -18.00
CA TYR A 337 23.98 -15.64 -19.30
C TYR A 337 24.58 -14.27 -19.59
N LYS A 338 24.73 -13.94 -20.88
CA LYS A 338 24.95 -12.56 -21.32
C LYS A 338 23.72 -11.72 -20.95
N TRP A 339 23.98 -10.61 -20.28
CA TRP A 339 22.94 -9.75 -19.75
C TRP A 339 22.77 -8.49 -20.60
N THR A 340 21.83 -8.56 -21.53
CA THR A 340 21.51 -7.54 -22.52
C THR A 340 20.18 -6.87 -22.18
N GLU A 341 19.88 -5.73 -22.81
CA GLU A 341 18.73 -4.88 -22.46
C GLU A 341 17.37 -5.58 -22.55
N ASP A 342 17.23 -6.59 -23.41
CA ASP A 342 16.04 -7.46 -23.52
C ASP A 342 15.72 -8.27 -22.25
N LYS A 343 16.69 -8.41 -21.34
CA LYS A 343 16.54 -9.18 -20.08
C LYS A 343 16.30 -8.29 -18.86
N TRP A 344 16.25 -6.98 -19.05
CA TRP A 344 16.07 -6.04 -17.96
C TRP A 344 14.60 -5.93 -17.57
N ASN A 345 14.33 -5.86 -16.28
CA ASN A 345 13.02 -5.51 -15.76
C ASN A 345 12.89 -3.99 -15.66
N LYS A 346 12.63 -3.31 -16.78
CA LYS A 346 12.51 -1.83 -16.79
C LYS A 346 11.36 -1.32 -15.92
N ASP A 347 10.30 -2.12 -15.81
CA ASP A 347 9.07 -1.79 -15.06
C ASP A 347 9.08 -2.27 -13.61
N TYR A 348 10.25 -2.57 -13.03
CA TYR A 348 10.41 -3.14 -11.68
C TYR A 348 9.69 -2.35 -10.56
N ARG A 349 9.34 -1.09 -10.82
CA ARG A 349 8.66 -0.18 -9.89
C ARG A 349 7.14 -0.28 -9.93
N ILE A 350 6.56 -0.93 -10.94
CA ILE A 350 5.11 -0.96 -11.18
C ILE A 350 4.55 -2.36 -11.50
N ASN A 351 5.42 -3.37 -11.64
CA ASN A 351 5.04 -4.73 -12.02
C ASN A 351 5.24 -5.77 -10.90
N ARG A 352 5.14 -5.33 -9.64
CA ARG A 352 5.16 -6.21 -8.47
C ARG A 352 4.07 -7.28 -8.60
N LYS A 353 4.40 -8.53 -8.25
CA LYS A 353 3.43 -9.64 -8.18
C LYS A 353 3.18 -10.07 -6.75
N ASN A 354 1.92 -10.28 -6.37
CA ASN A 354 1.54 -10.73 -5.03
C ASN A 354 1.33 -12.24 -4.95
N VAL A 355 0.94 -12.88 -6.05
CA VAL A 355 0.52 -14.28 -6.10
C VAL A 355 1.15 -14.98 -7.31
N VAL A 356 1.50 -16.25 -7.15
CA VAL A 356 1.93 -17.12 -8.25
C VAL A 356 0.75 -17.50 -9.15
N GLU A 357 1.04 -18.03 -10.34
CA GLU A 357 0.00 -18.34 -11.35
C GLU A 357 -1.06 -19.36 -10.90
N THR A 358 -0.72 -20.25 -9.95
CA THR A 358 -1.66 -21.25 -9.41
C THR A 358 -2.59 -20.71 -8.32
N GLY A 359 -2.49 -19.40 -8.02
CA GLY A 359 -3.36 -18.72 -7.06
C GLY A 359 -3.02 -18.96 -5.59
N THR A 360 -3.79 -18.32 -4.72
CA THR A 360 -3.70 -18.43 -3.26
C THR A 360 -5.09 -18.51 -2.62
N SER A 361 -5.19 -18.30 -1.31
CA SER A 361 -6.43 -18.44 -0.54
C SER A 361 -7.57 -17.60 -1.14
N PRO A 362 -8.73 -18.22 -1.44
CA PRO A 362 -9.87 -17.50 -2.03
C PRO A 362 -10.41 -16.40 -1.11
N CYS A 363 -10.42 -16.62 0.19
CA CYS A 363 -10.97 -15.67 1.17
C CYS A 363 -10.22 -14.32 1.22
N LYS A 364 -8.89 -14.30 1.02
CA LYS A 364 -8.12 -13.05 0.87
C LYS A 364 -8.32 -12.46 -0.53
N SER A 365 -8.37 -13.31 -1.56
CA SER A 365 -8.45 -12.88 -2.95
C SER A 365 -9.78 -12.20 -3.28
N THR A 366 -10.90 -12.72 -2.77
CA THR A 366 -12.25 -12.19 -3.01
C THR A 366 -12.63 -11.01 -2.11
N CYS A 367 -12.01 -10.89 -0.94
CA CYS A 367 -12.27 -9.76 -0.04
C CYS A 367 -11.76 -8.47 -0.70
N PRO A 368 -12.60 -7.43 -0.90
CA PRO A 368 -12.16 -6.17 -1.54
C PRO A 368 -11.01 -5.48 -0.80
N ALA A 369 -10.94 -5.62 0.52
CA ALA A 369 -9.85 -5.10 1.34
C ALA A 369 -8.64 -6.06 1.43
N HIS A 370 -8.73 -7.28 0.90
CA HIS A 370 -7.72 -8.34 0.99
C HIS A 370 -7.20 -8.60 2.41
N ILE A 371 -8.12 -8.64 3.37
CA ILE A 371 -7.81 -8.92 4.78
C ILE A 371 -7.11 -10.27 4.90
N ALA A 372 -6.16 -10.38 5.82
CA ALA A 372 -5.43 -11.60 6.11
C ALA A 372 -6.27 -12.66 6.88
N VAL A 373 -7.34 -13.16 6.25
CA VAL A 373 -8.35 -14.06 6.85
C VAL A 373 -7.72 -15.26 7.57
N GLN A 374 -6.92 -16.05 6.87
CA GLN A 374 -6.27 -17.22 7.47
C GLN A 374 -5.31 -16.84 8.62
N GLY A 375 -4.73 -15.64 8.54
CA GLY A 375 -3.85 -15.11 9.57
C GLY A 375 -4.57 -14.84 10.87
N TYR A 376 -5.66 -14.07 10.83
CA TYR A 376 -6.40 -13.75 12.06
C TYR A 376 -7.15 -14.96 12.61
N ILE A 377 -7.62 -15.89 11.76
CA ILE A 377 -8.22 -17.16 12.21
C ILE A 377 -7.19 -17.99 12.98
N ARG A 378 -5.95 -18.09 12.48
CA ARG A 378 -4.88 -18.82 13.18
C ARG A 378 -4.51 -18.18 14.52
N LEU A 379 -4.47 -16.85 14.59
CA LEU A 379 -4.23 -16.14 15.85
C LEU A 379 -5.39 -16.35 16.83
N ALA A 380 -6.64 -16.30 16.36
CA ALA A 380 -7.82 -16.55 17.17
C ALA A 380 -7.88 -18.00 17.71
N ALA A 381 -7.48 -18.99 16.90
CA ALA A 381 -7.32 -20.38 17.33
C ALA A 381 -6.32 -20.53 18.49
N GLN A 382 -5.33 -19.64 18.56
CA GLN A 382 -4.31 -19.61 19.62
C GLN A 382 -4.71 -18.72 20.82
N GLY A 383 -5.93 -18.15 20.84
CA GLY A 383 -6.38 -17.21 21.86
C GLY A 383 -5.73 -15.82 21.77
N LYS A 384 -5.00 -15.52 20.68
CA LYS A 384 -4.26 -14.27 20.49
C LYS A 384 -5.13 -13.18 19.85
N TYR A 385 -6.25 -12.85 20.50
CA TYR A 385 -7.28 -11.98 19.90
C TYR A 385 -6.80 -10.55 19.62
N ALA A 386 -5.99 -9.95 20.51
CA ALA A 386 -5.42 -8.62 20.27
C ALA A 386 -4.50 -8.59 19.04
N GLU A 387 -3.68 -9.62 18.84
CA GLU A 387 -2.81 -9.72 17.66
C GLU A 387 -3.61 -9.96 16.38
N ALA A 388 -4.73 -10.70 16.48
CA ALA A 388 -5.67 -10.95 15.39
C ALA A 388 -6.38 -9.65 14.97
N LEU A 389 -6.82 -8.85 15.95
CA LEU A 389 -7.43 -7.55 15.74
C LEU A 389 -6.47 -6.57 15.06
N ASP A 390 -5.24 -6.44 15.56
CA ASP A 390 -4.19 -5.63 14.91
C ASP A 390 -3.97 -6.06 13.45
N LEU A 391 -3.94 -7.37 13.18
CA LEU A 391 -3.80 -7.88 11.82
C LEU A 391 -4.99 -7.52 10.91
N ILE A 392 -6.23 -7.53 11.43
CA ILE A 392 -7.41 -7.09 10.69
C ILE A 392 -7.33 -5.57 10.39
N LYS A 393 -6.97 -4.77 11.39
CA LYS A 393 -6.92 -3.30 11.32
C LYS A 393 -5.87 -2.74 10.37
N LYS A 394 -4.90 -3.55 9.96
CA LYS A 394 -4.02 -3.19 8.82
C LYS A 394 -4.82 -2.91 7.55
N GLU A 395 -5.94 -3.57 7.35
CA GLU A 395 -6.73 -3.54 6.11
C GLU A 395 -8.16 -3.04 6.29
N ASN A 396 -8.71 -3.12 7.49
CA ASN A 396 -10.06 -2.68 7.79
C ASN A 396 -10.12 -1.92 9.13
N PRO A 397 -10.35 -0.60 9.15
CA PRO A 397 -10.49 0.18 10.37
C PRO A 397 -11.84 -0.02 11.09
N PHE A 398 -12.82 -0.66 10.44
CA PHE A 398 -14.17 -0.91 10.98
C PHE A 398 -14.52 -2.41 11.08
N PRO A 399 -13.69 -3.24 11.76
CA PRO A 399 -13.94 -4.67 11.86
C PRO A 399 -15.23 -5.04 12.59
N ALA A 400 -15.68 -4.27 13.59
CA ALA A 400 -16.90 -4.54 14.35
C ALA A 400 -18.16 -4.24 13.53
N VAL A 401 -18.16 -3.14 12.77
CA VAL A 401 -19.21 -2.85 11.77
C VAL A 401 -19.25 -3.94 10.70
N CYS A 402 -18.10 -4.25 10.09
CA CYS A 402 -18.05 -5.29 9.07
C CYS A 402 -18.42 -6.67 9.61
N GLY A 403 -18.26 -6.94 10.91
CA GLY A 403 -18.66 -8.19 11.58
C GLY A 403 -20.17 -8.38 11.68
N ARG A 404 -20.96 -7.37 11.30
CA ARG A 404 -22.43 -7.39 11.39
C ARG A 404 -23.11 -7.32 10.02
N ILE A 405 -22.50 -6.60 9.07
CA ILE A 405 -23.14 -6.19 7.79
C ILE A 405 -22.37 -6.57 6.53
N CYS A 406 -21.22 -7.26 6.65
CA CYS A 406 -20.46 -7.68 5.46
C CYS A 406 -21.28 -8.69 4.65
N PRO A 407 -21.19 -8.74 3.31
CA PRO A 407 -21.83 -9.79 2.51
C PRO A 407 -21.06 -11.12 2.51
N HIS A 408 -19.98 -11.21 3.28
CA HIS A 408 -19.16 -12.43 3.49
C HIS A 408 -18.72 -13.15 2.21
N ALA A 409 -18.34 -12.43 1.14
CA ALA A 409 -17.81 -13.05 -0.09
C ALA A 409 -16.64 -14.03 0.18
N CYS A 410 -15.87 -13.79 1.25
CA CYS A 410 -14.83 -14.68 1.75
C CYS A 410 -15.34 -16.05 2.21
N GLU A 411 -16.57 -16.13 2.73
CA GLU A 411 -17.25 -17.38 3.09
C GLU A 411 -17.84 -18.03 1.84
N SER A 412 -18.45 -17.26 0.93
CA SER A 412 -19.01 -17.76 -0.33
C SER A 412 -17.96 -18.49 -1.18
N GLU A 413 -16.74 -17.96 -1.21
CA GLU A 413 -15.61 -18.57 -1.95
C GLU A 413 -14.76 -19.51 -1.09
N CYS A 414 -15.16 -19.78 0.16
CA CYS A 414 -14.37 -20.62 1.06
C CYS A 414 -14.22 -22.04 0.50
N THR A 415 -12.99 -22.50 0.35
CA THR A 415 -12.69 -23.87 -0.13
C THR A 415 -13.36 -24.97 0.70
N ARG A 416 -13.61 -24.73 2.00
CA ARG A 416 -14.29 -25.70 2.88
C ARG A 416 -15.74 -25.95 2.47
N GLY A 417 -16.39 -25.00 1.77
CA GLY A 417 -17.74 -25.17 1.23
C GLY A 417 -17.86 -26.26 0.17
N GLU A 418 -16.76 -26.69 -0.45
CA GLU A 418 -16.74 -27.85 -1.37
C GLU A 418 -16.75 -29.20 -0.62
N ILE A 419 -16.65 -29.17 0.72
CA ILE A 419 -16.61 -30.36 1.59
C ILE A 419 -17.91 -30.44 2.40
N ASP A 420 -18.20 -29.39 3.16
CA ASP A 420 -19.36 -29.30 4.03
C ASP A 420 -19.97 -27.88 4.03
N GLN A 421 -19.60 -27.05 4.99
CA GLN A 421 -20.08 -25.69 5.17
C GLN A 421 -18.86 -24.76 5.28
N PRO A 422 -18.91 -23.55 4.70
CA PRO A 422 -17.86 -22.55 4.87
C PRO A 422 -17.49 -22.30 6.33
N ILE A 423 -16.31 -21.74 6.54
CA ILE A 423 -15.93 -21.20 7.85
C ILE A 423 -16.82 -19.99 8.15
N ALA A 424 -17.33 -19.86 9.37
CA ALA A 424 -18.02 -18.65 9.85
C ALA A 424 -17.00 -17.52 10.12
N ILE A 425 -16.35 -17.07 9.05
CA ILE A 425 -15.31 -16.04 9.03
C ILE A 425 -15.81 -14.74 9.66
N ASP A 426 -17.05 -14.35 9.38
CA ASP A 426 -17.59 -13.09 9.88
C ASP A 426 -17.91 -13.14 11.37
N GLU A 427 -18.46 -14.26 11.86
CA GLU A 427 -18.68 -14.47 13.29
C GLU A 427 -17.36 -14.52 14.06
N ILE A 428 -16.31 -15.11 13.46
CA ILE A 428 -14.96 -15.03 14.01
C ILE A 428 -14.49 -13.58 14.13
N LYS A 429 -14.69 -12.79 13.07
CA LYS A 429 -14.30 -11.38 13.05
C LYS A 429 -15.12 -10.54 14.05
N LYS A 430 -16.43 -10.77 14.16
CA LYS A 430 -17.33 -10.12 15.14
C LYS A 430 -16.85 -10.37 16.55
N PHE A 431 -16.57 -11.62 16.92
CA PHE A 431 -16.02 -11.95 18.24
C PHE A 431 -14.68 -11.27 18.54
N ILE A 432 -13.77 -11.21 17.58
CA ILE A 432 -12.47 -10.55 17.76
C ILE A 432 -12.68 -9.04 17.96
N ALA A 433 -13.52 -8.42 17.13
CA ALA A 433 -13.74 -6.98 17.10
C ALA A 433 -14.61 -6.48 18.27
N ASP A 434 -15.54 -7.28 18.77
CA ASP A 434 -16.39 -6.90 19.91
C ASP A 434 -15.56 -6.66 21.19
N GLN A 435 -14.36 -7.25 21.28
CA GLN A 435 -13.46 -7.04 22.42
C GLN A 435 -13.01 -5.59 22.57
N GLU A 436 -12.94 -4.82 21.49
CA GLU A 436 -12.48 -3.43 21.52
C GLU A 436 -13.59 -2.37 21.58
N LEU A 437 -14.86 -2.80 21.65
CA LEU A 437 -15.98 -1.89 21.82
C LEU A 437 -15.95 -1.20 23.19
N ARG A 438 -15.32 -1.82 24.19
CA ARG A 438 -15.12 -1.22 25.51
C ARG A 438 -13.92 -0.27 25.48
N ALA A 439 -14.12 0.95 25.98
CA ALA A 439 -13.13 2.03 25.91
C ALA A 439 -11.80 1.71 26.64
N ASP A 440 -11.83 0.87 27.69
CA ASP A 440 -10.65 0.50 28.50
C ASP A 440 -9.67 -0.46 27.79
N VAL A 441 -10.12 -1.12 26.72
CA VAL A 441 -9.33 -2.14 25.98
C VAL A 441 -9.28 -1.86 24.47
N ARG A 442 -9.71 -0.66 24.06
CA ARG A 442 -9.79 -0.26 22.67
C ARG A 442 -8.40 -0.22 22.01
N PHE A 443 -8.31 -0.75 20.78
CA PHE A 443 -7.07 -0.67 20.01
C PHE A 443 -7.01 0.64 19.23
N VAL A 444 -6.11 1.54 19.66
CA VAL A 444 -5.76 2.77 18.94
C VAL A 444 -4.36 2.62 18.34
N PRO A 445 -4.20 2.70 17.01
CA PRO A 445 -2.90 2.55 16.39
C PRO A 445 -2.01 3.78 16.66
N LYS A 446 -0.70 3.55 16.82
CA LYS A 446 0.28 4.62 16.96
C LYS A 446 0.52 5.33 15.61
N LYS A 447 0.52 6.66 15.62
CA LYS A 447 0.91 7.48 14.45
C LYS A 447 2.34 7.17 14.01
N ARG A 448 2.56 7.14 12.70
CA ARG A 448 3.85 6.77 12.08
C ARG A 448 4.81 7.96 11.98
N HIS A 449 4.29 9.13 11.61
CA HIS A 449 5.06 10.34 11.37
C HIS A 449 4.39 11.55 12.02
N ASP A 450 5.06 12.70 11.91
CA ASP A 450 4.48 14.01 12.18
C ASP A 450 4.36 14.78 10.86
N TYR A 451 3.15 14.82 10.32
CA TYR A 451 2.78 15.63 9.16
C TYR A 451 1.65 16.59 9.53
N SER A 452 1.61 17.03 10.79
CA SER A 452 0.60 17.96 11.31
C SER A 452 0.64 19.33 10.62
N ASP A 453 1.73 19.66 9.91
CA ASP A 453 1.87 20.85 9.08
C ASP A 453 1.03 20.81 7.79
N LYS A 454 0.58 19.61 7.36
CA LYS A 454 -0.18 19.40 6.13
C LYS A 454 -1.62 19.03 6.46
N LYS A 455 -2.55 19.92 6.09
CA LYS A 455 -3.99 19.73 6.29
C LYS A 455 -4.61 18.98 5.11
N ILE A 456 -5.44 17.98 5.38
CA ILE A 456 -6.21 17.24 4.37
C ILE A 456 -7.70 17.30 4.70
N ALA A 457 -8.51 17.62 3.69
CA ALA A 457 -9.96 17.69 3.81
C ALA A 457 -10.60 16.41 3.27
N VAL A 458 -11.48 15.80 4.05
CA VAL A 458 -12.32 14.68 3.64
C VAL A 458 -13.77 15.16 3.65
N VAL A 459 -14.49 15.02 2.54
CA VAL A 459 -15.87 15.46 2.40
C VAL A 459 -16.79 14.23 2.41
N GLY A 460 -17.58 14.08 3.47
CA GLY A 460 -18.44 12.93 3.75
C GLY A 460 -17.85 12.00 4.82
N ALA A 461 -18.63 11.72 5.87
CA ALA A 461 -18.25 10.85 6.99
C ALA A 461 -18.82 9.43 6.87
N GLY A 462 -18.98 8.92 5.64
CA GLY A 462 -19.29 7.51 5.39
C GLY A 462 -18.07 6.59 5.46
N PRO A 463 -18.22 5.27 5.21
CA PRO A 463 -17.14 4.29 5.32
C PRO A 463 -15.87 4.65 4.52
N ALA A 464 -16.03 5.17 3.30
CA ALA A 464 -14.91 5.60 2.47
C ALA A 464 -14.16 6.79 3.08
N GLY A 465 -14.87 7.84 3.46
CA GLY A 465 -14.30 9.04 4.05
C GLY A 465 -13.61 8.75 5.38
N LEU A 466 -14.26 8.02 6.28
CA LEU A 466 -13.69 7.63 7.56
C LEU A 466 -12.48 6.68 7.38
N SER A 467 -12.52 5.74 6.43
CA SER A 467 -11.36 4.90 6.12
C SER A 467 -10.17 5.73 5.64
N CYS A 468 -10.40 6.67 4.71
CA CYS A 468 -9.35 7.58 4.24
C CYS A 468 -8.77 8.42 5.39
N ALA A 469 -9.63 8.97 6.24
CA ALA A 469 -9.22 9.75 7.41
C ALA A 469 -8.40 8.92 8.40
N TYR A 470 -8.81 7.68 8.69
CA TYR A 470 -8.06 6.75 9.55
C TYR A 470 -6.63 6.53 9.04
N TYR A 471 -6.47 6.19 7.76
CA TYR A 471 -5.15 5.90 7.21
C TYR A 471 -4.28 7.16 7.07
N LEU A 472 -4.85 8.33 6.79
CA LEU A 472 -4.10 9.58 6.80
C LEU A 472 -3.69 10.02 8.23
N ALA A 473 -4.58 9.84 9.21
CA ALA A 473 -4.25 10.09 10.61
C ALA A 473 -3.17 9.13 11.13
N LEU A 474 -3.19 7.87 10.68
CA LEU A 474 -2.13 6.89 10.96
C LEU A 474 -0.76 7.33 10.41
N GLU A 475 -0.74 7.94 9.23
CA GLU A 475 0.48 8.54 8.65
C GLU A 475 0.90 9.82 9.37
N GLY A 476 0.04 10.44 10.19
CA GLY A 476 0.37 11.60 11.01
C GLY A 476 -0.14 12.95 10.49
N TYR A 477 -1.03 12.98 9.50
CA TYR A 477 -1.60 14.21 8.94
C TYR A 477 -2.65 14.85 9.86
N SER A 478 -2.82 16.17 9.73
CA SER A 478 -3.99 16.88 10.26
C SER A 478 -5.18 16.71 9.31
N VAL A 479 -6.13 15.86 9.69
CA VAL A 479 -7.29 15.53 8.86
C VAL A 479 -8.55 16.16 9.43
N THR A 480 -9.33 16.83 8.57
CA THR A 480 -10.67 17.32 8.89
C THR A 480 -11.69 16.64 8.00
N VAL A 481 -12.69 16.00 8.61
CA VAL A 481 -13.85 15.41 7.94
C VAL A 481 -15.03 16.39 8.02
N PHE A 482 -15.52 16.82 6.87
CA PHE A 482 -16.71 17.67 6.73
C PHE A 482 -17.92 16.78 6.43
N GLU A 483 -18.94 16.86 7.28
CA GLU A 483 -20.16 16.06 7.18
C GLU A 483 -21.37 16.99 7.13
N LYS A 484 -22.24 16.77 6.15
CA LYS A 484 -23.46 17.56 5.93
C LYS A 484 -24.47 17.36 7.05
N HIS A 485 -24.54 16.17 7.63
CA HIS A 485 -25.51 15.83 8.67
C HIS A 485 -24.93 16.01 10.09
N GLU A 486 -25.82 15.94 11.09
CA GLU A 486 -25.48 16.00 12.52
C GLU A 486 -24.93 14.69 13.10
N LYS A 487 -24.82 13.63 12.27
CA LYS A 487 -24.32 12.31 12.68
C LYS A 487 -23.28 11.79 11.70
N LEU A 488 -22.23 11.18 12.24
CA LEU A 488 -21.18 10.51 11.47
C LEU A 488 -21.59 9.09 11.07
N GLY A 489 -20.79 8.44 10.21
CA GLY A 489 -20.97 7.07 9.75
C GLY A 489 -21.69 6.94 8.40
N GLY A 490 -22.21 8.05 7.85
CA GLY A 490 -22.89 8.07 6.55
C GLY A 490 -23.99 7.02 6.47
N MET A 491 -24.01 6.22 5.39
CA MET A 491 -25.03 5.17 5.20
C MET A 491 -25.04 4.08 6.29
N LEU A 492 -23.94 3.85 7.03
CA LEU A 492 -23.95 2.93 8.17
C LEU A 492 -24.90 3.43 9.27
N THR A 493 -24.86 4.72 9.54
CA THR A 493 -25.68 5.36 10.57
C THR A 493 -27.06 5.75 10.05
N LEU A 494 -27.13 6.26 8.82
CA LEU A 494 -28.33 6.87 8.27
C LEU A 494 -29.18 5.90 7.44
N GLY A 495 -28.62 4.81 6.93
CA GLY A 495 -29.33 3.88 6.05
C GLY A 495 -29.51 2.47 6.58
N ILE A 496 -28.61 1.98 7.45
CA ILE A 496 -28.75 0.62 8.00
C ILE A 496 -29.57 0.69 9.30
N PRO A 497 -30.66 -0.06 9.46
CA PRO A 497 -31.42 -0.06 10.71
C PRO A 497 -30.63 -0.61 11.91
N SER A 498 -30.96 -0.16 13.12
CA SER A 498 -30.24 -0.55 14.35
C SER A 498 -30.34 -2.05 14.68
N PHE A 499 -31.38 -2.75 14.21
CA PHE A 499 -31.51 -4.20 14.41
C PHE A 499 -30.54 -5.02 13.56
N ARG A 500 -29.86 -4.40 12.59
CA ARG A 500 -28.75 -5.02 11.81
C ARG A 500 -27.39 -4.50 12.26
N LEU A 501 -27.30 -3.21 12.58
CA LEU A 501 -26.07 -2.55 13.00
C LEU A 501 -26.37 -1.49 14.06
N GLU A 502 -25.99 -1.80 15.30
CA GLU A 502 -26.20 -0.88 16.40
C GLU A 502 -25.34 0.39 16.27
N LYS A 503 -25.90 1.53 16.67
CA LYS A 503 -25.27 2.84 16.46
C LYS A 503 -24.09 3.09 17.40
N ASP A 504 -24.10 2.47 18.57
CA ASP A 504 -23.00 2.49 19.52
C ASP A 504 -21.78 1.72 19.00
N VAL A 505 -21.97 0.66 18.21
CA VAL A 505 -20.87 -0.06 17.53
C VAL A 505 -20.16 0.86 16.53
N ILE A 506 -20.93 1.59 15.70
CA ILE A 506 -20.38 2.55 14.74
C ILE A 506 -19.62 3.66 15.48
N GLU A 507 -20.25 4.22 16.52
CA GLU A 507 -19.68 5.31 17.30
C GLU A 507 -18.39 4.90 18.02
N ALA A 508 -18.32 3.67 18.54
CA ALA A 508 -17.12 3.14 19.19
C ALA A 508 -15.92 3.07 18.23
N GLU A 509 -16.13 2.69 16.97
CA GLU A 509 -15.05 2.67 15.98
C GLU A 509 -14.69 4.07 15.45
N ILE A 510 -15.64 5.00 15.42
CA ILE A 510 -15.40 6.42 15.10
C ILE A 510 -14.61 7.11 16.21
N GLU A 511 -14.82 6.73 17.47
CA GLU A 511 -14.06 7.29 18.60
C GLU A 511 -12.55 7.03 18.46
N ILE A 512 -12.15 5.91 17.86
CA ILE A 512 -10.73 5.65 17.53
C ILE A 512 -10.16 6.76 16.65
N LEU A 513 -10.92 7.25 15.66
CA LEU A 513 -10.48 8.34 14.81
C LEU A 513 -10.36 9.65 15.60
N ARG A 514 -11.26 9.91 16.55
CA ARG A 514 -11.17 11.07 17.45
C ARG A 514 -9.94 11.00 18.34
N GLU A 515 -9.65 9.84 18.92
CA GLU A 515 -8.45 9.59 19.73
C GLU A 515 -7.16 9.74 18.90
N MET A 516 -7.21 9.40 17.60
CA MET A 516 -6.12 9.68 16.65
C MET A 516 -6.02 11.16 16.25
N GLY A 517 -6.95 12.02 16.68
CA GLY A 517 -6.95 13.46 16.42
C GLY A 517 -7.58 13.87 15.09
N VAL A 518 -8.45 13.04 14.50
CA VAL A 518 -9.27 13.46 13.35
C VAL A 518 -10.31 14.46 13.82
N GLU A 519 -10.37 15.61 13.15
CA GLU A 519 -11.36 16.64 13.41
C GLU A 519 -12.64 16.38 12.60
N PHE A 520 -13.80 16.56 13.23
CA PHE A 520 -15.10 16.43 12.57
C PHE A 520 -15.83 17.78 12.57
N LYS A 521 -16.34 18.18 11.39
CA LYS A 521 -17.20 19.36 11.21
C LYS A 521 -18.57 18.88 10.72
N LEU A 522 -19.51 18.74 11.66
CA LEU A 522 -20.89 18.32 11.41
C LEU A 522 -21.74 19.50 10.96
N GLY A 523 -22.84 19.22 10.25
CA GLY A 523 -23.76 20.24 9.76
C GLY A 523 -23.14 21.17 8.70
N VAL A 524 -22.04 20.77 8.07
CA VAL A 524 -21.31 21.58 7.07
C VAL A 524 -21.41 20.91 5.70
N GLU A 525 -22.14 21.54 4.77
CA GLU A 525 -22.23 21.14 3.38
C GLU A 525 -21.19 21.88 2.53
N VAL A 526 -20.15 21.16 2.11
CA VAL A 526 -19.14 21.71 1.19
C VAL A 526 -19.78 21.94 -0.19
N GLY A 527 -19.60 23.14 -0.74
CA GLY A 527 -20.32 23.70 -1.89
C GLY A 527 -21.38 24.73 -1.49
N THR A 528 -21.89 24.68 -0.26
CA THR A 528 -22.91 25.61 0.25
C THR A 528 -22.35 26.48 1.37
N ASP A 529 -21.88 25.87 2.47
CA ASP A 529 -21.38 26.59 3.65
C ASP A 529 -19.90 26.96 3.53
N VAL A 530 -19.12 26.13 2.83
CA VAL A 530 -17.72 26.38 2.46
C VAL A 530 -17.45 25.82 1.07
N THR A 531 -16.59 26.44 0.27
CA THR A 531 -16.19 25.90 -1.05
C THR A 531 -14.85 25.18 -1.01
N LEU A 532 -14.54 24.38 -2.05
CA LEU A 532 -13.20 23.78 -2.18
C LEU A 532 -12.09 24.84 -2.25
N ASP A 533 -12.35 25.97 -2.90
CA ASP A 533 -11.37 27.07 -3.02
C ASP A 533 -11.12 27.76 -1.67
N GLU A 534 -12.16 28.03 -0.89
CA GLU A 534 -12.00 28.57 0.47
C GLU A 534 -11.22 27.61 1.39
N LEU A 535 -11.39 26.29 1.20
CA LEU A 535 -10.58 25.31 1.93
C LEU A 535 -9.12 25.34 1.45
N ARG A 536 -8.83 25.49 0.15
CA ARG A 536 -7.45 25.71 -0.32
C ARG A 536 -6.82 26.93 0.32
N GLU A 537 -7.56 28.04 0.41
CA GLU A 537 -7.12 29.28 1.07
C GLU A 537 -6.84 29.08 2.57
N LYS A 538 -7.62 28.22 3.24
CA LYS A 538 -7.39 27.80 4.64
C LYS A 538 -6.20 26.85 4.83
N GLY A 539 -5.49 26.51 3.74
CA GLY A 539 -4.24 25.75 3.74
C GLY A 539 -4.39 24.24 3.54
N TYR A 540 -5.59 23.74 3.21
CA TYR A 540 -5.76 22.33 2.85
C TYR A 540 -5.00 21.99 1.56
N LYS A 541 -4.24 20.90 1.58
CA LYS A 541 -3.32 20.50 0.50
C LYS A 541 -3.86 19.40 -0.40
N GLY A 542 -4.90 18.70 0.03
CA GLY A 542 -5.56 17.64 -0.73
C GLY A 542 -6.97 17.39 -0.23
N PHE A 543 -7.80 16.87 -1.13
CA PHE A 543 -9.24 16.69 -0.92
C PHE A 543 -9.65 15.26 -1.27
N TYR A 544 -10.41 14.61 -0.40
CA TYR A 544 -11.08 13.35 -0.70
C TYR A 544 -12.60 13.53 -0.68
N LEU A 545 -13.23 13.34 -1.83
CA LEU A 545 -14.68 13.43 -1.98
C LEU A 545 -15.28 12.03 -1.77
N ALA A 546 -16.06 11.87 -0.71
CA ALA A 546 -16.64 10.61 -0.26
C ALA A 546 -18.11 10.79 0.17
N ILE A 547 -18.86 11.62 -0.57
CA ILE A 547 -20.26 11.98 -0.26
C ILE A 547 -21.25 10.81 -0.42
N GLY A 548 -20.82 9.73 -1.10
CA GLY A 548 -21.64 8.55 -1.35
C GLY A 548 -22.78 8.77 -2.36
N ALA A 549 -23.66 7.76 -2.47
CA ALA A 549 -24.91 7.85 -3.21
C ALA A 549 -26.05 8.07 -2.22
N GLN A 550 -26.18 9.32 -1.78
CA GLN A 550 -26.97 9.68 -0.61
C GLN A 550 -28.46 9.86 -0.89
N SER A 551 -28.92 10.02 -2.13
CA SER A 551 -30.34 10.27 -2.41
C SER A 551 -31.04 9.00 -2.94
N GLY A 552 -32.35 8.90 -2.78
CA GLY A 552 -33.16 7.89 -3.47
C GLY A 552 -33.30 8.18 -4.97
N ARG A 553 -33.55 7.14 -5.79
CA ARG A 553 -33.99 7.30 -7.18
C ARG A 553 -35.51 7.43 -7.26
N LYS A 554 -35.97 8.27 -8.19
CA LYS A 554 -37.38 8.35 -8.60
C LYS A 554 -37.66 7.37 -9.74
N LEU A 555 -38.93 7.03 -9.96
CA LEU A 555 -39.38 6.10 -10.97
C LEU A 555 -39.73 6.78 -12.31
N GLY A 556 -40.01 8.09 -12.29
CA GLY A 556 -40.50 8.84 -13.43
C GLY A 556 -41.95 8.52 -13.81
N ILE A 557 -42.79 8.12 -12.84
CA ILE A 557 -44.19 7.72 -13.08
C ILE A 557 -45.18 8.77 -12.56
N GLU A 558 -46.40 8.75 -13.10
CA GLU A 558 -47.48 9.63 -12.63
C GLU A 558 -47.77 9.43 -11.14
N GLY A 559 -47.94 10.54 -10.42
CA GLY A 559 -48.28 10.57 -8.99
C GLY A 559 -47.10 10.36 -8.03
N GLU A 560 -45.86 10.19 -8.52
CA GLU A 560 -44.70 9.91 -7.66
C GLU A 560 -44.27 11.06 -6.72
N ASP A 561 -44.75 12.29 -6.96
CA ASP A 561 -44.50 13.46 -6.12
C ASP A 561 -45.62 13.73 -5.10
N ALA A 562 -46.60 12.82 -4.98
CA ALA A 562 -47.73 12.99 -4.06
C ALA A 562 -47.32 12.87 -2.58
N SER A 563 -48.10 13.50 -1.70
CA SER A 563 -47.93 13.34 -0.25
C SER A 563 -48.12 11.87 0.14
N GLY A 564 -47.19 11.33 0.94
CA GLY A 564 -47.13 9.92 1.33
C GLY A 564 -46.25 9.04 0.42
N VAL A 565 -45.68 9.59 -0.65
CA VAL A 565 -44.64 8.92 -1.45
C VAL A 565 -43.26 9.38 -0.98
N ILE A 566 -42.43 8.44 -0.51
CA ILE A 566 -41.14 8.73 0.12
C ILE A 566 -40.09 7.78 -0.46
N THR A 567 -38.86 8.23 -0.66
CA THR A 567 -37.79 7.28 -1.02
C THR A 567 -37.39 6.46 0.19
N GLY A 568 -37.04 5.18 -0.01
CA GLY A 568 -36.61 4.30 1.06
C GLY A 568 -35.39 4.83 1.81
N VAL A 569 -34.46 5.48 1.09
CA VAL A 569 -33.27 6.10 1.69
C VAL A 569 -33.65 7.26 2.61
N ASP A 570 -34.56 8.13 2.18
CA ASP A 570 -34.98 9.28 2.99
C ASP A 570 -35.79 8.82 4.21
N PHE A 571 -36.65 7.82 4.04
CA PHE A 571 -37.38 7.21 5.15
C PHE A 571 -36.45 6.64 6.22
N LEU A 572 -35.48 5.80 5.82
CA LEU A 572 -34.50 5.21 6.75
C LEU A 572 -33.63 6.29 7.42
N ARG A 573 -33.24 7.33 6.68
CA ARG A 573 -32.50 8.47 7.25
C ARG A 573 -33.33 9.19 8.31
N ASN A 574 -34.59 9.52 8.02
CA ASN A 574 -35.46 10.25 8.93
C ASN A 574 -35.66 9.47 10.24
N VAL A 575 -35.90 8.15 10.14
CA VAL A 575 -35.96 7.25 11.30
C VAL A 575 -34.64 7.28 12.08
N SER A 576 -33.50 7.16 11.41
CA SER A 576 -32.18 7.13 12.04
C SER A 576 -31.78 8.46 12.71
N LEU A 577 -32.29 9.58 12.20
CA LEU A 577 -32.12 10.91 12.79
C LEU A 577 -33.06 11.17 13.98
N GLY A 578 -33.96 10.24 14.31
CA GLY A 578 -34.92 10.39 15.42
C GLY A 578 -36.19 11.16 15.03
N ASN A 579 -36.44 11.31 13.74
CA ASN A 579 -37.63 11.96 13.18
C ASN A 579 -38.49 10.93 12.40
N PRO A 580 -38.93 9.82 13.02
CA PRO A 580 -39.69 8.80 12.30
C PRO A 580 -41.04 9.36 11.86
N GLU A 581 -41.36 9.19 10.58
CA GLU A 581 -42.72 9.43 10.10
C GLU A 581 -43.65 8.34 10.62
N LYS A 582 -44.78 8.73 11.22
CA LYS A 582 -45.81 7.76 11.62
C LYS A 582 -46.54 7.26 10.38
N LEU A 583 -46.33 6.00 10.03
CA LEU A 583 -46.94 5.37 8.87
C LEU A 583 -48.30 4.77 9.23
N SER A 584 -49.27 5.59 9.64
CA SER A 584 -50.60 5.07 10.00
C SER A 584 -51.38 4.64 8.74
N GLY A 585 -51.50 3.33 8.50
CA GLY A 585 -52.25 2.76 7.38
C GLY A 585 -51.51 1.64 6.64
N ASN A 586 -51.92 1.40 5.40
CA ASN A 586 -51.30 0.41 4.52
C ASN A 586 -50.09 1.01 3.81
N VAL A 587 -48.94 0.33 3.89
CA VAL A 587 -47.69 0.74 3.27
C VAL A 587 -47.34 -0.20 2.13
N VAL A 588 -47.05 0.39 0.97
CA VAL A 588 -46.49 -0.34 -0.18
C VAL A 588 -45.02 0.01 -0.34
N VAL A 589 -44.14 -0.98 -0.33
CA VAL A 589 -42.70 -0.82 -0.58
C VAL A 589 -42.39 -1.34 -1.97
N ILE A 590 -41.73 -0.54 -2.80
CA ILE A 590 -41.38 -0.91 -4.17
C ILE A 590 -39.88 -1.16 -4.28
N GLY A 591 -39.48 -2.42 -4.51
CA GLY A 591 -38.09 -2.85 -4.68
C GLY A 591 -37.83 -4.27 -4.19
N GLY A 592 -36.84 -4.95 -4.79
CA GLY A 592 -36.51 -6.35 -4.49
C GLY A 592 -35.18 -6.58 -3.76
N GLY A 593 -34.40 -5.53 -3.47
CA GLY A 593 -33.08 -5.65 -2.84
C GLY A 593 -33.09 -5.54 -1.31
N ASN A 594 -31.93 -5.75 -0.68
CA ASN A 594 -31.76 -5.68 0.79
C ASN A 594 -32.27 -4.36 1.40
N VAL A 595 -32.06 -3.23 0.72
CA VAL A 595 -32.58 -1.92 1.19
C VAL A 595 -34.11 -1.92 1.24
N ALA A 596 -34.79 -2.59 0.30
CA ALA A 596 -36.25 -2.68 0.30
C ALA A 596 -36.76 -3.51 1.49
N ILE A 597 -36.04 -4.58 1.85
CA ILE A 597 -36.32 -5.38 3.05
C ILE A 597 -36.15 -4.54 4.32
N ASP A 598 -35.03 -3.81 4.44
CA ASP A 598 -34.77 -2.91 5.57
C ASP A 598 -35.85 -1.84 5.72
N VAL A 599 -36.27 -1.24 4.60
CA VAL A 599 -37.37 -0.26 4.55
C VAL A 599 -38.67 -0.88 5.03
N ALA A 600 -39.03 -2.07 4.53
CA ALA A 600 -40.27 -2.74 4.89
C ALA A 600 -40.33 -3.11 6.38
N ARG A 601 -39.25 -3.68 6.93
CA ARG A 601 -39.13 -4.03 8.35
C ARG A 601 -39.10 -2.81 9.26
N THR A 602 -38.51 -1.71 8.78
CA THR A 602 -38.54 -0.43 9.50
C THR A 602 -39.94 0.20 9.47
N ALA A 603 -40.69 0.03 8.37
CA ALA A 603 -42.07 0.49 8.28
C ALA A 603 -42.99 -0.24 9.28
N VAL A 604 -42.83 -1.56 9.46
CA VAL A 604 -43.54 -2.33 10.51
C VAL A 604 -43.30 -1.72 11.89
N ARG A 605 -42.05 -1.37 12.20
CA ARG A 605 -41.66 -0.75 13.47
C ARG A 605 -42.07 0.73 13.59
N SER A 606 -42.55 1.34 12.51
CA SER A 606 -43.03 2.73 12.45
C SER A 606 -44.56 2.83 12.47
N GLU A 607 -45.22 1.86 13.13
CA GLU A 607 -46.68 1.78 13.36
C GLU A 607 -47.53 1.52 12.10
N ALA A 608 -46.93 0.96 11.03
CA ALA A 608 -47.68 0.52 9.85
C ALA A 608 -48.72 -0.56 10.20
N SER A 609 -49.95 -0.40 9.68
CA SER A 609 -51.04 -1.35 9.90
C SER A 609 -50.92 -2.59 9.01
N GLY A 610 -50.25 -2.45 7.86
CA GLY A 610 -49.89 -3.55 6.96
C GLY A 610 -48.79 -3.11 6.00
N VAL A 611 -47.83 -3.99 5.72
CA VAL A 611 -46.71 -3.70 4.82
C VAL A 611 -46.66 -4.76 3.71
N ASN A 612 -46.73 -4.31 2.46
CA ASN A 612 -46.61 -5.17 1.28
C ASN A 612 -45.46 -4.70 0.41
N MET A 613 -44.57 -5.61 0.05
CA MET A 613 -43.50 -5.37 -0.90
C MET A 613 -43.93 -5.79 -2.30
N TYR A 614 -43.56 -5.00 -3.30
CA TYR A 614 -43.74 -5.30 -4.72
C TYR A 614 -42.40 -5.16 -5.44
N CYS A 615 -42.06 -6.15 -6.26
CA CYS A 615 -40.81 -6.16 -7.02
C CYS A 615 -40.99 -6.77 -8.42
N LEU A 616 -40.09 -6.38 -9.33
CA LEU A 616 -40.13 -6.78 -10.74
C LEU A 616 -39.68 -8.22 -10.91
N GLU A 617 -38.75 -8.63 -10.06
CA GLU A 617 -38.03 -9.89 -10.08
C GLU A 617 -38.95 -11.03 -9.66
N SER A 618 -38.73 -12.20 -10.28
CA SER A 618 -39.24 -13.44 -9.70
C SER A 618 -38.53 -13.74 -8.36
N ALA A 619 -39.10 -14.62 -7.54
CA ALA A 619 -38.50 -14.96 -6.25
C ALA A 619 -37.04 -15.45 -6.35
N ALA A 620 -36.70 -16.17 -7.44
CA ALA A 620 -35.34 -16.66 -7.68
C ALA A 620 -34.36 -15.59 -8.19
N GLU A 621 -34.87 -14.46 -8.69
CA GLU A 621 -34.08 -13.36 -9.26
C GLU A 621 -33.97 -12.16 -8.30
N MET A 622 -34.58 -12.24 -7.10
CA MET A 622 -34.55 -11.17 -6.12
C MET A 622 -33.10 -10.83 -5.72
N PRO A 623 -32.71 -9.54 -5.73
CA PRO A 623 -31.38 -9.13 -5.27
C PRO A 623 -31.14 -9.27 -3.76
N ALA A 624 -32.20 -9.43 -2.96
CA ALA A 624 -32.07 -9.59 -1.51
C ALA A 624 -31.47 -10.95 -1.11
N LEU A 625 -30.77 -10.99 0.02
CA LEU A 625 -30.21 -12.24 0.56
C LEU A 625 -31.33 -13.16 1.08
N PRO A 626 -31.19 -14.48 0.97
CA PRO A 626 -32.22 -15.43 1.44
C PRO A 626 -32.62 -15.25 2.90
N GLU A 627 -31.64 -15.03 3.78
CA GLU A 627 -31.87 -14.77 5.22
C GLU A 627 -32.69 -13.50 5.48
N GLU A 628 -32.47 -12.43 4.70
CA GLU A 628 -33.23 -11.19 4.82
C GLU A 628 -34.69 -11.38 4.35
N ILE A 629 -34.90 -12.22 3.33
CA ILE A 629 -36.24 -12.59 2.86
C ILE A 629 -36.98 -13.41 3.92
N GLU A 630 -36.30 -14.37 4.56
CA GLU A 630 -36.86 -15.15 5.67
C GLU A 630 -37.27 -14.26 6.85
N GLU A 631 -36.44 -13.30 7.22
CA GLU A 631 -36.74 -12.33 8.28
C GLU A 631 -37.94 -11.44 7.94
N ALA A 632 -38.06 -10.96 6.69
CA ALA A 632 -39.22 -10.19 6.26
C ALA A 632 -40.53 -11.01 6.35
N ASN A 633 -40.49 -12.27 5.90
CA ASN A 633 -41.64 -13.17 5.98
C ASN A 633 -42.03 -13.48 7.45
N ALA A 634 -41.04 -13.66 8.34
CA ALA A 634 -41.28 -13.86 9.77
C ALA A 634 -41.97 -12.67 10.45
N GLU A 635 -41.81 -11.47 9.90
CA GLU A 635 -42.50 -10.24 10.32
C GLU A 635 -43.85 -10.02 9.61
N ASN A 636 -44.35 -11.02 8.87
CA ASN A 636 -45.60 -10.98 8.09
C ASN A 636 -45.60 -9.91 6.98
N ILE A 637 -44.43 -9.61 6.40
CA ILE A 637 -44.32 -8.72 5.25
C ILE A 637 -44.53 -9.56 3.98
N ALA A 638 -45.63 -9.31 3.26
CA ALA A 638 -45.91 -10.04 2.02
C ALA A 638 -45.04 -9.52 0.86
N ILE A 639 -44.34 -10.43 0.18
CA ILE A 639 -43.50 -10.12 -0.98
C ILE A 639 -44.22 -10.55 -2.26
N ASN A 640 -44.58 -9.56 -3.09
CA ASN A 640 -45.34 -9.75 -4.32
C ASN A 640 -44.40 -9.61 -5.54
N ASN A 641 -43.90 -10.75 -6.03
CA ASN A 641 -42.98 -10.83 -7.16
C ASN A 641 -43.65 -10.64 -8.53
N GLY A 642 -42.87 -10.18 -9.51
CA GLY A 642 -43.31 -10.06 -10.91
C GLY A 642 -44.31 -8.95 -11.15
N TRP A 643 -44.21 -7.83 -10.42
CA TRP A 643 -45.09 -6.66 -10.53
C TRP A 643 -44.29 -5.37 -10.64
N GLY A 644 -44.55 -4.59 -11.69
CA GLY A 644 -43.94 -3.27 -11.89
C GLY A 644 -44.93 -2.13 -11.70
N PRO A 645 -44.52 -1.02 -11.07
CA PRO A 645 -45.41 0.12 -10.87
C PRO A 645 -45.72 0.78 -12.21
N LYS A 646 -47.00 1.02 -12.48
CA LYS A 646 -47.49 1.74 -13.65
C LYS A 646 -47.75 3.21 -13.34
N ARG A 647 -48.42 3.48 -12.21
CA ARG A 647 -48.64 4.84 -11.67
C ARG A 647 -49.02 4.79 -10.18
N ILE A 648 -48.84 5.90 -9.48
CA ILE A 648 -49.35 6.11 -8.13
C ILE A 648 -50.74 6.75 -8.23
N VAL A 649 -51.73 6.19 -7.53
CA VAL A 649 -53.10 6.72 -7.48
C VAL A 649 -53.15 7.80 -6.41
N VAL A 650 -53.63 8.98 -6.79
CA VAL A 650 -53.61 10.18 -5.95
C VAL A 650 -54.99 10.80 -5.87
N GLU A 651 -55.46 11.07 -4.66
CA GLU A 651 -56.67 11.83 -4.37
C GLU A 651 -56.34 13.01 -3.46
N ASN A 652 -56.80 14.22 -3.81
CA ASN A 652 -56.52 15.44 -3.05
C ASN A 652 -55.02 15.69 -2.77
N GLY A 653 -54.14 15.27 -3.69
CA GLY A 653 -52.69 15.42 -3.56
C GLY A 653 -52.01 14.40 -2.62
N LYS A 654 -52.75 13.43 -2.06
CA LYS A 654 -52.23 12.34 -1.23
C LYS A 654 -52.37 11.00 -1.95
N VAL A 655 -51.39 10.11 -1.77
CA VAL A 655 -51.49 8.73 -2.26
C VAL A 655 -52.66 7.98 -1.61
N THR A 656 -53.38 7.21 -2.43
CA THR A 656 -54.44 6.28 -2.00
C THR A 656 -54.23 4.84 -2.51
N GLY A 657 -53.28 4.64 -3.43
CA GLY A 657 -52.93 3.32 -3.93
C GLY A 657 -51.84 3.33 -5.00
N VAL A 658 -51.48 2.14 -5.47
CA VAL A 658 -50.54 1.94 -6.57
C VAL A 658 -51.16 1.01 -7.61
N GLU A 659 -51.08 1.39 -8.87
CA GLU A 659 -51.45 0.54 -10.00
C GLU A 659 -50.18 -0.19 -10.48
N PHE A 660 -50.19 -1.51 -10.44
CA PHE A 660 -49.10 -2.37 -10.91
C PHE A 660 -49.49 -3.09 -12.19
N LYS A 661 -48.49 -3.39 -13.03
CA LYS A 661 -48.61 -4.22 -14.22
C LYS A 661 -47.70 -5.43 -14.14
N LYS A 662 -48.12 -6.55 -14.72
CA LYS A 662 -47.36 -7.80 -14.63
C LYS A 662 -46.02 -7.67 -15.33
N CYS A 663 -44.94 -7.96 -14.60
CA CYS A 663 -43.60 -8.07 -15.17
C CYS A 663 -43.42 -9.50 -15.71
N VAL A 664 -43.23 -9.64 -17.01
CA VAL A 664 -43.07 -10.96 -17.67
C VAL A 664 -41.62 -11.40 -17.77
N SER A 665 -40.68 -10.46 -17.77
CA SER A 665 -39.24 -10.74 -17.73
C SER A 665 -38.49 -9.49 -17.27
N VAL A 666 -37.51 -9.62 -16.38
CA VAL A 666 -36.68 -8.48 -15.93
C VAL A 666 -35.44 -8.29 -16.80
N PHE A 667 -34.84 -9.38 -17.24
CA PHE A 667 -33.56 -9.36 -17.95
C PHE A 667 -33.70 -9.86 -19.39
N ASP A 668 -32.98 -9.20 -20.31
CA ASP A 668 -32.76 -9.66 -21.68
C ASP A 668 -31.26 -9.87 -21.89
N ASN A 669 -30.84 -11.12 -22.10
CA ASN A 669 -29.43 -11.51 -22.20
C ASN A 669 -28.55 -10.98 -21.04
N GLY A 670 -29.08 -11.07 -19.81
CA GLY A 670 -28.39 -10.61 -18.59
C GLY A 670 -28.35 -9.09 -18.41
N LYS A 671 -28.91 -8.30 -19.34
CA LYS A 671 -29.08 -6.85 -19.19
C LYS A 671 -30.45 -6.54 -18.61
N PHE A 672 -30.50 -5.62 -17.65
CA PHE A 672 -31.76 -5.13 -17.10
C PHE A 672 -32.58 -4.46 -18.20
N SER A 673 -33.72 -5.06 -18.55
CA SER A 673 -34.60 -4.66 -19.65
C SER A 673 -36.01 -5.23 -19.40
N PRO A 674 -36.74 -4.71 -18.39
CA PRO A 674 -38.00 -5.29 -17.99
C PRO A 674 -39.06 -5.19 -19.09
N LYS A 675 -39.81 -6.28 -19.30
CA LYS A 675 -40.95 -6.37 -20.21
C LYS A 675 -42.21 -6.59 -19.39
N TYR A 676 -43.30 -5.94 -19.78
CA TYR A 676 -44.56 -5.94 -19.05
C TYR A 676 -45.70 -6.43 -19.92
N ASP A 677 -46.69 -7.07 -19.29
CA ASP A 677 -48.03 -7.20 -19.86
C ASP A 677 -48.86 -6.00 -19.40
N GLU A 678 -49.17 -5.09 -20.33
CA GLU A 678 -49.93 -3.87 -20.04
C GLU A 678 -51.42 -4.13 -19.79
N ASN A 679 -51.91 -5.35 -20.07
CA ASN A 679 -53.31 -5.74 -19.84
C ASN A 679 -53.53 -6.39 -18.47
N ASP A 680 -52.50 -7.01 -17.89
CA ASP A 680 -52.55 -7.62 -16.57
C ASP A 680 -52.16 -6.58 -15.51
N VAL A 681 -53.18 -5.89 -15.01
CA VAL A 681 -53.05 -4.74 -14.11
C VAL A 681 -53.82 -4.99 -12.82
N ILE A 682 -53.19 -4.69 -11.69
CA ILE A 682 -53.82 -4.69 -10.36
C ILE A 682 -53.72 -3.32 -9.71
N THR A 683 -54.70 -2.96 -8.90
CA THR A 683 -54.66 -1.74 -8.07
C THR A 683 -54.64 -2.14 -6.61
N VAL A 684 -53.66 -1.63 -5.87
CA VAL A 684 -53.41 -1.98 -4.48
C VAL A 684 -53.61 -0.72 -3.62
N PRO A 685 -54.56 -0.70 -2.67
CA PRO A 685 -54.73 0.42 -1.75
C PRO A 685 -53.48 0.67 -0.90
N ALA A 686 -53.09 1.94 -0.76
CA ALA A 686 -51.90 2.33 0.00
C ALA A 686 -52.04 3.77 0.53
N ASP A 687 -51.77 3.96 1.81
CA ASP A 687 -51.70 5.27 2.45
C ASP A 687 -50.31 5.89 2.34
N PHE A 688 -49.29 5.04 2.14
CA PHE A 688 -47.90 5.40 1.94
C PHE A 688 -47.23 4.50 0.91
N VAL A 689 -46.31 5.07 0.12
CA VAL A 689 -45.50 4.35 -0.86
C VAL A 689 -44.02 4.65 -0.62
N LEU A 690 -43.24 3.61 -0.34
CA LEU A 690 -41.80 3.72 -0.09
C LEU A 690 -41.00 3.19 -1.30
N LEU A 691 -40.29 4.08 -1.98
CA LEU A 691 -39.56 3.78 -3.21
C LEU A 691 -38.12 3.35 -2.93
N SER A 692 -37.82 2.06 -3.10
CA SER A 692 -36.51 1.44 -2.84
C SER A 692 -35.87 0.91 -4.13
N VAL A 693 -35.84 1.76 -5.16
CA VAL A 693 -35.44 1.40 -6.54
C VAL A 693 -34.02 1.84 -6.91
N GLY A 694 -33.19 2.06 -5.90
CA GLY A 694 -31.77 2.41 -6.03
C GLY A 694 -31.44 3.82 -5.53
N GLN A 695 -30.15 4.13 -5.55
CA GLN A 695 -29.59 5.37 -5.01
C GLN A 695 -29.05 6.28 -6.11
N SER A 696 -28.99 7.58 -5.82
CA SER A 696 -28.47 8.62 -6.69
C SER A 696 -27.48 9.52 -5.94
N ILE A 697 -26.54 10.09 -6.68
CA ILE A 697 -25.51 10.99 -6.16
C ILE A 697 -25.95 12.42 -6.44
N VAL A 698 -25.98 13.25 -5.39
CA VAL A 698 -26.32 14.67 -5.50
C VAL A 698 -25.10 15.51 -5.14
N TRP A 699 -24.45 16.09 -6.15
CA TRP A 699 -23.24 16.91 -5.95
C TRP A 699 -23.53 18.34 -5.47
N GLY A 700 -24.74 18.85 -5.71
CA GLY A 700 -25.06 20.26 -5.44
C GLY A 700 -24.04 21.18 -6.11
N LYS A 701 -23.47 22.10 -5.32
CA LYS A 701 -22.42 23.04 -5.74
C LYS A 701 -21.00 22.59 -5.39
N LEU A 702 -20.80 21.38 -4.85
CA LEU A 702 -19.50 20.90 -4.38
C LEU A 702 -18.40 20.96 -5.45
N LEU A 703 -18.76 20.71 -6.71
CA LEU A 703 -17.83 20.65 -7.84
C LEU A 703 -17.72 21.96 -8.62
N GLU A 704 -18.46 23.01 -8.23
CA GLU A 704 -18.45 24.31 -8.91
C GLU A 704 -17.02 24.88 -8.93
N GLY A 705 -16.56 25.34 -10.10
CA GLY A 705 -15.19 25.82 -10.30
C GLY A 705 -14.10 24.74 -10.35
N SER A 706 -14.42 23.47 -10.10
CA SER A 706 -13.45 22.37 -10.18
C SER A 706 -13.34 21.76 -11.58
N LYS A 707 -12.25 21.01 -11.83
CA LYS A 707 -12.08 20.20 -13.05
C LYS A 707 -12.61 18.77 -12.91
N VAL A 708 -13.38 18.46 -11.86
CA VAL A 708 -13.92 17.11 -11.68
C VAL A 708 -15.00 16.84 -12.72
N GLU A 709 -14.83 15.77 -13.49
CA GLU A 709 -15.78 15.35 -14.50
C GLU A 709 -16.79 14.33 -13.94
N LEU A 710 -18.02 14.35 -14.45
CA LEU A 710 -19.08 13.42 -14.07
C LEU A 710 -19.36 12.45 -15.22
N GLY A 711 -19.42 11.17 -14.88
CA GLY A 711 -19.67 10.06 -15.80
C GLY A 711 -21.08 9.48 -15.66
N ARG A 712 -21.20 8.20 -16.05
CA ARG A 712 -22.47 7.48 -16.03
C ARG A 712 -23.06 7.41 -14.62
N GLY A 713 -24.36 7.72 -14.49
CA GLY A 713 -25.04 7.64 -13.19
C GLY A 713 -24.61 8.72 -12.21
N ASN A 714 -24.02 9.82 -12.71
CA ASN A 714 -23.54 10.94 -11.93
C ASN A 714 -22.36 10.61 -11.00
N THR A 715 -21.60 9.54 -11.27
CA THR A 715 -20.35 9.25 -10.55
C THR A 715 -19.25 10.19 -11.02
N ALA A 716 -18.30 10.52 -10.15
CA ALA A 716 -17.12 11.28 -10.55
C ALA A 716 -16.12 10.39 -11.31
N VAL A 717 -15.48 10.95 -12.34
CA VAL A 717 -14.44 10.27 -13.12
C VAL A 717 -13.09 10.44 -12.44
N ALA A 718 -12.42 9.31 -12.19
CA ALA A 718 -11.07 9.26 -11.63
C ALA A 718 -10.33 8.00 -12.11
N ASP A 719 -9.01 7.99 -11.94
CA ASP A 719 -8.19 6.82 -12.22
C ASP A 719 -8.50 5.68 -11.22
N GLY A 720 -8.69 4.45 -11.73
CA GLY A 720 -9.17 3.31 -10.93
C GLY A 720 -8.18 2.79 -9.88
N PHE A 721 -6.92 3.21 -9.92
CA PHE A 721 -5.90 2.78 -8.97
C PHE A 721 -5.50 3.91 -8.01
N THR A 722 -5.33 5.12 -8.51
CA THR A 722 -4.92 6.30 -7.75
C THR A 722 -6.10 7.08 -7.19
N TYR A 723 -7.32 6.90 -7.70
CA TYR A 723 -8.52 7.65 -7.31
C TYR A 723 -8.41 9.16 -7.56
N GLN A 724 -7.40 9.60 -8.32
CA GLN A 724 -7.18 11.00 -8.68
C GLN A 724 -8.13 11.41 -9.80
N THR A 725 -8.79 12.55 -9.64
CA THR A 725 -9.65 13.15 -10.68
C THR A 725 -8.82 13.99 -11.66
N ALA A 726 -9.46 14.59 -12.67
CA ALA A 726 -8.80 15.58 -13.55
C ALA A 726 -8.38 16.88 -12.81
N GLN A 727 -8.88 17.09 -11.58
CA GLN A 727 -8.36 18.10 -10.66
C GLN A 727 -7.32 17.44 -9.73
N ASN A 728 -6.04 17.78 -9.92
CA ASN A 728 -4.91 17.04 -9.32
C ASN A 728 -4.96 16.90 -7.78
N ASP A 729 -5.48 17.90 -7.07
CA ASP A 729 -5.58 17.88 -5.60
C ASP A 729 -6.87 17.23 -5.09
N VAL A 730 -7.75 16.76 -5.98
CA VAL A 730 -9.04 16.14 -5.65
C VAL A 730 -9.03 14.66 -6.02
N PHE A 731 -9.29 13.84 -5.00
CA PHE A 731 -9.47 12.40 -5.08
C PHE A 731 -10.93 12.06 -4.75
N VAL A 732 -11.46 10.96 -5.29
CA VAL A 732 -12.86 10.56 -5.07
C VAL A 732 -12.97 9.07 -4.86
N GLY A 733 -13.88 8.62 -4.00
CA GLY A 733 -14.09 7.20 -3.76
C GLY A 733 -15.41 6.87 -3.06
N GLY A 734 -15.55 5.60 -2.68
CA GLY A 734 -16.85 5.06 -2.27
C GLY A 734 -17.89 5.13 -3.39
N ASP A 735 -19.17 5.18 -3.02
CA ASP A 735 -20.26 5.12 -4.00
C ASP A 735 -20.28 6.30 -4.97
N ALA A 736 -19.70 7.45 -4.58
CA ALA A 736 -19.57 8.61 -5.45
C ALA A 736 -18.65 8.37 -6.67
N PHE A 737 -17.77 7.36 -6.58
CA PHE A 737 -16.88 6.92 -7.65
C PHE A 737 -17.38 5.63 -8.32
N SER A 738 -17.65 4.59 -7.52
CA SER A 738 -17.97 3.25 -8.03
C SER A 738 -19.44 3.05 -8.38
N GLY A 739 -20.32 3.96 -7.96
CA GLY A 739 -21.72 3.65 -7.72
C GLY A 739 -21.91 2.79 -6.44
N PRO A 740 -23.16 2.55 -6.02
CA PRO A 740 -23.48 1.84 -4.79
C PRO A 740 -22.82 0.45 -4.71
N LYS A 741 -22.04 0.22 -3.65
CA LYS A 741 -21.40 -1.07 -3.32
C LYS A 741 -21.49 -1.37 -1.81
N PHE A 742 -20.80 -2.41 -1.34
CA PHE A 742 -20.77 -2.75 0.08
C PHE A 742 -19.77 -1.88 0.87
N ALA A 743 -19.97 -1.77 2.18
CA ALA A 743 -19.09 -0.99 3.05
C ALA A 743 -17.62 -1.40 2.95
N ILE A 744 -17.32 -2.68 2.75
CA ILE A 744 -15.95 -3.19 2.61
C ILE A 744 -15.25 -2.68 1.34
N ASP A 745 -15.99 -2.46 0.24
CA ASP A 745 -15.47 -1.84 -0.97
C ASP A 745 -15.11 -0.37 -0.71
N ALA A 746 -16.00 0.36 -0.04
CA ALA A 746 -15.77 1.76 0.34
C ALA A 746 -14.55 1.89 1.27
N ILE A 747 -14.39 0.98 2.22
CA ILE A 747 -13.23 0.93 3.12
C ILE A 747 -11.93 0.70 2.33
N ALA A 748 -11.92 -0.26 1.41
CA ALA A 748 -10.77 -0.53 0.56
C ALA A 748 -10.41 0.68 -0.32
N ALA A 749 -11.41 1.35 -0.91
CA ALA A 749 -11.22 2.56 -1.70
C ALA A 749 -10.65 3.71 -0.87
N GLY A 750 -11.16 3.94 0.35
CA GLY A 750 -10.65 4.95 1.27
C GLY A 750 -9.18 4.75 1.62
N LYS A 751 -8.75 3.49 1.86
CA LYS A 751 -7.34 3.15 2.08
C LYS A 751 -6.47 3.47 0.88
N GLN A 752 -6.91 3.08 -0.32
CA GLN A 752 -6.13 3.33 -1.54
C GLN A 752 -6.03 4.83 -1.85
N ALA A 753 -7.11 5.58 -1.67
CA ALA A 753 -7.09 7.04 -1.81
C ALA A 753 -6.17 7.72 -0.78
N ALA A 754 -6.13 7.24 0.47
CA ALA A 754 -5.20 7.76 1.49
C ALA A 754 -3.72 7.58 1.08
N ILE A 755 -3.37 6.44 0.47
CA ILE A 755 -2.02 6.21 -0.08
C ILE A 755 -1.71 7.21 -1.20
N SER A 756 -2.68 7.47 -2.08
CA SER A 756 -2.50 8.45 -3.16
C SER A 756 -2.37 9.87 -2.64
N LEU A 757 -3.20 10.27 -1.67
CA LEU A 757 -3.14 11.57 -1.01
C LEU A 757 -1.82 11.78 -0.27
N HIS A 758 -1.38 10.79 0.52
CA HIS A 758 -0.08 10.83 1.19
C HIS A 758 1.04 11.08 0.18
N ARG A 759 1.01 10.46 -1.00
CA ARG A 759 2.03 10.71 -2.04
C ARG A 759 1.86 12.08 -2.68
N PHE A 760 0.64 12.46 -3.03
CA PHE A 760 0.36 13.71 -3.74
C PHE A 760 0.83 14.94 -2.95
N VAL A 761 0.58 14.99 -1.64
CA VAL A 761 0.92 16.16 -0.80
C VAL A 761 2.41 16.22 -0.43
N GLN A 762 3.19 15.22 -0.80
CA GLN A 762 4.62 15.15 -0.55
C GLN A 762 5.39 15.56 -1.82
N PRO A 763 6.45 16.38 -1.71
CA PRO A 763 7.21 16.84 -2.87
C PRO A 763 7.74 15.68 -3.73
N GLY A 764 7.61 15.83 -5.05
CA GLY A 764 8.27 14.97 -6.04
C GLY A 764 7.87 13.49 -6.01
N GLN A 765 6.82 13.09 -5.30
CA GLN A 765 6.38 11.69 -5.25
C GLN A 765 5.52 11.33 -6.46
N ASN A 766 5.68 10.09 -6.92
CA ASN A 766 4.86 9.50 -7.97
C ASN A 766 3.77 8.60 -7.38
N LEU A 767 2.54 8.69 -7.91
CA LEU A 767 1.40 7.93 -7.41
C LEU A 767 1.47 6.41 -7.69
N LEU A 768 2.33 5.98 -8.62
CA LEU A 768 2.43 4.61 -9.10
C LEU A 768 3.69 3.90 -8.60
N TYR A 769 4.84 4.58 -8.61
CA TYR A 769 6.11 3.92 -8.35
C TYR A 769 6.22 3.33 -6.95
N GLY A 770 6.64 2.06 -6.90
CA GLY A 770 6.79 1.27 -5.67
C GLY A 770 5.48 0.92 -4.99
N ARG A 771 4.31 1.19 -5.58
CA ARG A 771 3.01 0.85 -5.00
C ARG A 771 2.63 -0.59 -5.32
N ASP A 772 2.09 -1.27 -4.34
CA ASP A 772 1.52 -2.60 -4.51
C ASP A 772 0.16 -2.49 -5.23
N ARG A 773 -0.02 -3.26 -6.32
CA ARG A 773 -1.29 -3.32 -7.06
C ARG A 773 -2.34 -4.17 -6.36
N ARG A 774 -1.92 -4.99 -5.38
CA ARG A 774 -2.79 -5.86 -4.59
C ARG A 774 -3.60 -6.81 -5.46
N GLU A 775 -2.95 -7.36 -6.49
CA GLU A 775 -3.57 -8.31 -7.41
C GLU A 775 -3.48 -9.71 -6.81
N TYR A 776 -4.58 -10.17 -6.21
CA TYR A 776 -4.70 -11.49 -5.62
C TYR A 776 -5.59 -12.39 -6.48
N VAL A 777 -5.06 -13.54 -6.89
CA VAL A 777 -5.78 -14.53 -7.69
C VAL A 777 -6.11 -15.74 -6.80
N SER A 778 -7.39 -16.13 -6.79
CA SER A 778 -7.84 -17.34 -6.10
C SER A 778 -7.26 -18.60 -6.74
N LEU A 779 -6.95 -19.59 -5.91
CA LEU A 779 -6.66 -20.95 -6.39
C LEU A 779 -7.86 -21.58 -7.11
N ASP A 780 -7.59 -22.55 -7.98
CA ASP A 780 -8.62 -23.33 -8.67
C ASP A 780 -9.15 -24.44 -7.77
N LYS A 781 -10.37 -24.25 -7.23
CA LYS A 781 -11.05 -25.20 -6.35
C LYS A 781 -11.29 -26.55 -7.03
N SER A 782 -11.56 -26.58 -8.33
CA SER A 782 -11.86 -27.82 -9.09
C SER A 782 -10.64 -28.75 -9.23
N ASN A 783 -9.44 -28.17 -9.11
CA ASN A 783 -8.17 -28.85 -9.21
C ASN A 783 -7.62 -29.35 -7.86
N LEU A 784 -8.35 -29.14 -6.76
CA LEU A 784 -7.90 -29.58 -5.44
C LEU A 784 -8.09 -31.09 -5.24
N VAL A 785 -7.21 -31.69 -4.44
CA VAL A 785 -7.36 -33.04 -3.90
C VAL A 785 -7.65 -32.92 -2.43
N ILE A 786 -8.90 -33.20 -2.06
CA ILE A 786 -9.42 -33.05 -0.72
C ILE A 786 -9.69 -34.46 -0.17
N SER A 787 -8.89 -34.93 0.78
CA SER A 787 -9.08 -36.25 1.42
C SER A 787 -8.97 -36.14 2.94
N GLY A 788 -9.98 -36.64 3.67
CA GLY A 788 -9.91 -36.89 5.12
C GLY A 788 -9.77 -35.64 6.00
N TYR A 789 -10.77 -34.78 6.00
CA TYR A 789 -10.86 -33.63 6.92
C TYR A 789 -11.76 -33.94 8.11
N ASP A 790 -11.66 -33.14 9.18
CA ASP A 790 -12.59 -33.22 10.31
C ASP A 790 -14.03 -33.07 9.83
N ASN A 791 -14.97 -33.67 10.57
CA ASN A 791 -16.41 -33.49 10.34
C ASN A 791 -17.03 -32.58 11.41
N THR A 792 -16.24 -31.66 11.98
CA THR A 792 -16.73 -30.73 13.00
C THR A 792 -17.79 -29.84 12.38
N PRO A 793 -19.04 -29.86 12.87
CA PRO A 793 -20.10 -29.02 12.32
C PRO A 793 -19.76 -27.54 12.43
N ARG A 794 -20.19 -26.75 11.44
CA ARG A 794 -20.11 -25.29 11.50
C ARG A 794 -20.79 -24.78 12.77
N GLN A 795 -20.10 -23.92 13.52
CA GLN A 795 -20.68 -23.26 14.68
C GLN A 795 -21.66 -22.17 14.21
N THR A 796 -22.80 -22.07 14.89
CA THR A 796 -23.83 -21.07 14.61
C THR A 796 -24.03 -20.15 15.81
N PRO A 797 -24.26 -18.85 15.60
CA PRO A 797 -24.47 -17.92 16.70
C PRO A 797 -25.79 -18.25 17.41
N GLY A 798 -25.80 -18.06 18.73
CA GLY A 798 -27.04 -18.09 19.50
C GLY A 798 -27.93 -16.91 19.13
N HIS A 799 -29.23 -17.00 19.41
CA HIS A 799 -30.16 -15.89 19.20
C HIS A 799 -30.81 -15.49 20.53
N ASN A 800 -30.90 -14.18 20.80
CA ASN A 800 -31.61 -13.65 21.95
C ASN A 800 -33.09 -13.40 21.59
N PRO A 801 -34.03 -14.24 22.08
CA PRO A 801 -35.45 -14.09 21.75
C PRO A 801 -36.06 -12.79 22.27
N GLU A 802 -35.51 -12.19 23.34
CA GLU A 802 -35.99 -10.89 23.86
C GLU A 802 -35.73 -9.73 22.88
N SER A 803 -34.77 -9.89 21.96
CA SER A 803 -34.40 -8.87 20.99
C SER A 803 -35.31 -8.87 19.75
N SER A 804 -36.10 -9.93 19.53
CA SER A 804 -36.98 -10.12 18.36
C SER A 804 -38.03 -9.02 18.18
N LYS A 805 -38.42 -8.33 19.25
CA LYS A 805 -39.37 -7.21 19.25
C LYS A 805 -38.69 -5.84 19.45
N SER A 806 -37.37 -5.78 19.35
CA SER A 806 -36.57 -4.58 19.60
C SER A 806 -35.81 -4.12 18.35
N PHE A 807 -35.07 -3.02 18.48
CA PHE A 807 -34.13 -2.52 17.48
C PHE A 807 -32.69 -3.03 17.70
N LYS A 808 -32.50 -4.21 18.32
CA LYS A 808 -31.19 -4.81 18.60
C LYS A 808 -30.93 -6.02 17.70
N ASP A 809 -29.67 -6.27 17.34
CA ASP A 809 -29.27 -7.51 16.67
C ASP A 809 -29.61 -8.68 17.59
N SER A 810 -30.34 -9.66 17.06
CA SER A 810 -30.72 -10.84 17.83
C SER A 810 -29.58 -11.85 17.93
N ARG A 811 -28.57 -11.77 17.06
CA ARG A 811 -27.43 -12.70 17.02
C ARG A 811 -26.45 -12.40 18.16
N VAL A 812 -26.23 -13.39 18.99
CA VAL A 812 -25.24 -13.36 20.06
C VAL A 812 -23.85 -13.70 19.50
N THR A 813 -22.87 -12.92 19.90
CA THR A 813 -21.45 -13.16 19.58
C THR A 813 -21.02 -14.55 20.06
N PHE A 814 -20.16 -15.22 19.29
CA PHE A 814 -19.65 -16.55 19.64
C PHE A 814 -19.10 -16.63 21.07
N THR A 815 -19.24 -17.79 21.70
CA THR A 815 -18.47 -18.10 22.90
C THR A 815 -17.02 -18.44 22.53
N GLU A 816 -16.11 -18.38 23.50
CA GLU A 816 -14.71 -18.79 23.27
C GLU A 816 -14.61 -20.28 22.84
N GLU A 817 -15.53 -21.12 23.32
CA GLU A 817 -15.61 -22.53 22.90
C GLU A 817 -16.02 -22.67 21.43
N GLN A 818 -17.05 -21.93 21.00
CA GLN A 818 -17.45 -21.89 19.58
C GLN A 818 -16.32 -21.35 18.71
N MET A 819 -15.63 -20.30 19.16
CA MET A 819 -14.47 -19.73 18.48
C MET A 819 -13.37 -20.78 18.23
N LYS A 820 -12.99 -21.54 19.26
CA LYS A 820 -11.98 -22.59 19.14
C LYS A 820 -12.41 -23.66 18.13
N LYS A 821 -13.63 -24.20 18.28
CA LYS A 821 -14.17 -25.22 17.36
C LYS A 821 -14.24 -24.74 15.91
N GLU A 822 -14.71 -23.50 15.68
CA GLU A 822 -14.87 -22.99 14.32
C GLU A 822 -13.53 -22.69 13.65
N THR A 823 -12.56 -22.14 14.39
CA THR A 823 -11.25 -21.80 13.84
C THR A 823 -10.43 -23.06 13.44
N GLU A 824 -10.63 -24.19 14.14
CA GLU A 824 -10.00 -25.48 13.83
C GLU A 824 -10.43 -26.06 12.47
N ARG A 825 -11.60 -25.66 11.94
CA ARG A 825 -12.11 -26.15 10.65
C ARG A 825 -11.34 -25.60 9.43
N CYS A 826 -10.53 -24.55 9.62
CA CYS A 826 -9.86 -23.84 8.52
C CYS A 826 -8.83 -24.71 7.80
N LEU A 827 -8.97 -24.86 6.48
CA LEU A 827 -8.12 -25.75 5.67
C LEU A 827 -6.68 -25.27 5.43
N GLY A 828 -6.32 -24.04 5.79
CA GLY A 828 -4.94 -23.56 5.55
C GLY A 828 -4.57 -23.45 4.06
N CYS A 829 -5.52 -23.07 3.19
CA CYS A 829 -5.43 -22.94 1.74
C CYS A 829 -4.10 -22.46 1.10
N GLY A 830 -3.44 -21.45 1.66
CA GLY A 830 -2.26 -20.81 1.04
C GLY A 830 -0.97 -20.92 1.86
N ALA A 831 0.16 -20.76 1.16
CA ALA A 831 1.48 -20.57 1.77
C ALA A 831 2.29 -19.53 0.98
N ALA A 832 3.29 -18.91 1.62
CA ALA A 832 4.23 -18.04 0.93
C ALA A 832 5.28 -18.88 0.17
N ILE A 833 5.78 -18.34 -0.94
CA ILE A 833 6.82 -18.94 -1.78
C ILE A 833 7.90 -17.89 -2.00
N VAL A 834 9.15 -18.29 -1.84
CA VAL A 834 10.32 -17.41 -2.00
C VAL A 834 11.03 -17.71 -3.32
N ASP A 835 11.36 -16.66 -4.06
CA ASP A 835 12.40 -16.67 -5.07
C ASP A 835 13.76 -16.46 -4.38
N GLU A 836 14.46 -17.57 -4.13
CA GLU A 836 15.74 -17.55 -3.43
C GLU A 836 16.82 -16.78 -4.20
N TYR A 837 16.71 -16.70 -5.52
CA TYR A 837 17.62 -15.90 -6.32
C TYR A 837 17.33 -14.41 -6.13
N MET A 838 16.06 -13.99 -6.17
CA MET A 838 15.70 -12.59 -6.01
C MET A 838 15.83 -12.09 -4.56
N CYS A 839 15.89 -12.99 -3.58
CA CYS A 839 16.13 -12.66 -2.18
C CYS A 839 17.54 -12.05 -1.99
N VAL A 840 17.59 -10.95 -1.23
CA VAL A 840 18.84 -10.27 -0.83
C VAL A 840 19.19 -10.48 0.64
N GLY A 841 18.38 -11.27 1.37
CA GLY A 841 18.61 -11.66 2.76
C GLY A 841 18.50 -10.51 3.76
N CYS A 842 17.52 -9.62 3.59
CA CYS A 842 17.34 -8.45 4.46
C CYS A 842 16.52 -8.70 5.73
N GLY A 843 15.70 -9.75 5.78
CA GLY A 843 14.92 -10.08 6.98
C GLY A 843 13.61 -9.31 7.16
N GLN A 844 13.25 -8.35 6.30
CA GLN A 844 11.96 -7.65 6.41
C GLN A 844 10.77 -8.61 6.51
N CYS A 845 10.75 -9.66 5.69
CA CYS A 845 9.72 -10.67 5.71
C CYS A 845 9.60 -11.46 7.02
N THR A 846 10.70 -11.66 7.75
CA THR A 846 10.71 -12.39 9.02
C THR A 846 10.15 -11.49 10.13
N THR A 847 10.54 -10.22 10.15
CA THR A 847 10.04 -9.24 11.13
C THR A 847 8.52 -9.03 11.06
N LYS A 848 7.91 -9.21 9.87
CA LYS A 848 6.47 -9.07 9.67
C LYS A 848 5.69 -10.38 9.89
N CYS A 849 6.36 -11.51 10.11
CA CYS A 849 5.72 -12.79 10.31
C CYS A 849 5.39 -13.03 11.79
N LYS A 850 4.10 -13.17 12.12
CA LYS A 850 3.62 -13.49 13.48
C LYS A 850 3.50 -15.01 13.74
N PHE A 851 3.91 -15.84 12.78
CA PHE A 851 3.61 -17.28 12.77
C PHE A 851 4.85 -18.16 12.80
N ASP A 852 6.04 -17.56 12.92
CA ASP A 852 7.31 -18.27 12.81
C ASP A 852 7.41 -19.14 11.54
N ALA A 853 6.84 -18.62 10.45
CA ALA A 853 6.72 -19.33 9.19
C ALA A 853 7.82 -18.98 8.18
N ILE A 854 8.66 -17.99 8.48
CA ILE A 854 9.72 -17.56 7.58
C ILE A 854 10.93 -17.09 8.38
N HIS A 855 12.09 -17.65 8.07
CA HIS A 855 13.36 -17.36 8.75
C HIS A 855 14.46 -17.09 7.72
N LEU A 856 15.56 -16.49 8.15
CA LEU A 856 16.76 -16.32 7.35
C LEU A 856 17.73 -17.48 7.57
N GLU A 857 18.13 -18.13 6.48
CA GLU A 857 19.17 -19.16 6.49
C GLU A 857 20.46 -18.61 5.86
N ARG A 858 21.60 -18.79 6.55
CA ARG A 858 22.92 -18.43 6.00
C ARG A 858 23.36 -19.47 4.98
N VAL A 859 23.31 -19.11 3.70
CA VAL A 859 23.62 -20.01 2.58
C VAL A 859 24.94 -19.67 1.87
N TYR A 860 25.56 -18.54 2.22
CA TYR A 860 26.86 -18.10 1.72
C TYR A 860 27.79 -17.69 2.87
N ASP A 861 29.07 -17.51 2.57
CA ASP A 861 30.10 -17.08 3.53
C ASP A 861 31.01 -16.00 2.91
N GLY A 862 30.44 -15.12 2.09
CA GLY A 862 31.17 -14.04 1.44
C GLY A 862 31.41 -12.87 2.38
N GLU A 863 32.61 -12.30 2.35
CA GLU A 863 33.04 -11.16 3.17
C GLU A 863 33.48 -9.96 2.32
N GLY A 864 33.30 -8.76 2.89
CA GLY A 864 33.68 -7.50 2.26
C GLY A 864 35.19 -7.37 2.06
N LEU A 865 35.59 -6.63 1.02
CA LEU A 865 36.99 -6.38 0.70
C LEU A 865 37.26 -4.87 0.70
N SER A 866 38.51 -4.48 1.00
CA SER A 866 38.94 -3.10 0.73
C SER A 866 38.94 -2.85 -0.78
N PHE A 867 38.66 -1.62 -1.18
CA PHE A 867 38.49 -1.24 -2.59
C PHE A 867 39.63 -1.73 -3.50
N GLU A 868 40.88 -1.66 -3.04
CA GLU A 868 42.07 -2.07 -3.80
C GLU A 868 42.08 -3.57 -4.12
N LYS A 869 41.42 -4.38 -3.27
CA LYS A 869 41.37 -5.84 -3.38
C LYS A 869 40.18 -6.36 -4.19
N ILE A 870 39.21 -5.50 -4.52
CA ILE A 870 37.98 -5.90 -5.26
C ILE A 870 38.32 -6.27 -6.72
N LYS A 871 39.10 -5.44 -7.41
CA LYS A 871 39.34 -5.59 -8.86
C LYS A 871 39.91 -6.97 -9.26
N PRO A 872 40.93 -7.54 -8.59
CA PRO A 872 41.41 -8.88 -8.91
C PRO A 872 40.34 -9.97 -8.78
N VAL A 873 39.49 -9.88 -7.76
CA VAL A 873 38.42 -10.86 -7.48
C VAL A 873 37.32 -10.77 -8.53
N VAL A 874 36.92 -9.55 -8.91
CA VAL A 874 35.94 -9.30 -9.98
C VAL A 874 36.45 -9.83 -11.32
N LEU A 875 37.71 -9.54 -11.70
CA LEU A 875 38.29 -10.04 -12.94
C LEU A 875 38.30 -11.57 -13.00
N LYS A 876 38.70 -12.24 -11.91
CA LYS A 876 38.67 -13.71 -11.81
C LYS A 876 37.25 -14.26 -11.97
N THR A 877 36.26 -13.57 -11.40
CA THR A 877 34.84 -13.96 -11.47
C THR A 877 34.29 -13.78 -12.88
N MET A 878 34.61 -12.66 -13.55
CA MET A 878 34.22 -12.40 -14.94
C MET A 878 34.79 -13.46 -15.89
N LEU A 879 36.07 -13.83 -15.75
CA LEU A 879 36.68 -14.88 -16.57
C LEU A 879 35.97 -16.23 -16.40
N LYS A 880 35.68 -16.63 -15.16
CA LYS A 880 34.90 -17.86 -14.88
C LYS A 880 33.52 -17.81 -15.50
N ARG A 881 32.85 -16.66 -15.42
CA ARG A 881 31.52 -16.42 -15.99
C ARG A 881 31.54 -16.53 -17.52
N GLU A 882 32.48 -15.90 -18.21
CA GLU A 882 32.60 -16.01 -19.67
C GLU A 882 32.83 -17.47 -20.09
N GLY A 883 33.64 -18.22 -19.33
CA GLY A 883 33.80 -19.66 -19.54
C GLY A 883 32.48 -20.44 -19.40
N LYS A 884 31.69 -20.20 -18.35
CA LYS A 884 30.37 -20.82 -18.16
C LYS A 884 29.41 -20.50 -19.30
N ILE A 885 29.35 -19.24 -19.74
CA ILE A 885 28.50 -18.79 -20.85
C ILE A 885 28.89 -19.51 -22.15
N ALA A 886 30.18 -19.64 -22.43
CA ALA A 886 30.67 -20.35 -23.60
C ALA A 886 30.26 -21.85 -23.58
N VAL A 887 30.50 -22.54 -22.46
CA VAL A 887 30.12 -23.96 -22.28
C VAL A 887 28.61 -24.15 -22.45
N ARG A 888 27.80 -23.24 -21.88
CA ARG A 888 26.34 -23.31 -22.02
C ARG A 888 25.88 -23.12 -23.45
N LYS A 889 26.42 -22.12 -24.17
CA LYS A 889 26.09 -21.87 -25.58
C LYS A 889 26.34 -23.11 -26.43
N VAL A 890 27.41 -23.85 -26.13
CA VAL A 890 27.70 -25.14 -26.78
C VAL A 890 26.62 -26.17 -26.44
N LYS A 891 26.29 -26.38 -25.16
CA LYS A 891 25.22 -27.31 -24.74
C LYS A 891 23.87 -27.00 -25.38
N ASP A 892 23.45 -25.73 -25.37
CA ASP A 892 22.18 -25.29 -25.94
C ASP A 892 22.15 -25.47 -27.48
N SER A 893 23.30 -25.41 -28.15
CA SER A 893 23.40 -25.68 -29.59
C SER A 893 23.28 -27.16 -29.96
N PHE A 894 23.65 -28.06 -29.04
CA PHE A 894 23.43 -29.50 -29.19
C PHE A 894 21.99 -29.90 -28.84
N ALA A 895 21.38 -29.26 -27.84
CA ALA A 895 19.99 -29.53 -27.44
C ALA A 895 18.92 -29.01 -28.41
N LYS A 896 19.27 -28.16 -29.39
CA LYS A 896 18.38 -27.67 -30.45
C LYS A 896 18.39 -28.53 -31.73
N LYS A 897 19.21 -29.60 -31.76
CA LYS A 897 19.35 -30.50 -32.92
C LYS A 897 18.57 -31.81 -32.80
N ASP A 898 17.86 -32.00 -31.68
CA ASP A 898 16.80 -32.99 -31.47
C ASP A 898 15.46 -32.25 -31.37
#